data_AF-A0A4R0RGT2-F1
#
_entry.id   AF-A0A4R0RGT2-F1
#
_cell.length_a   1.000
_cell.length_b   1.000
_cell.length_c   1.000
_cell.angle_alpha   90.00
_cell.angle_beta   90.00
_cell.angle_gamma   90.00
#
_symmetry.space_group_name_H-M   'P 1'
#
loop_
_entity.id
_entity.type
_entity.pdbx_description
1 polymer ?
#
loop_
_entity_poly.entity_id
_entity_poly.type
_entity_poly.pdbx_seq_one_letter_code
_entity_poly.pdbx_strand_id
1 'polypeptide(L)'
;MPTIHHYRSLPALKTRPFLEIAPPTLTYASSLLSYRRAEAASLPYGMTMTDLLNLTPKFWDFHMDPVIALDSAAFTIMTIQYNLCAGTIARFAIQRPDLAAVVRDLLQFRKHGQFLLTEVGHGIDMANLETTATLLPSGEFILNTPNPQAAKMMPPTLPAGKPCIAVVFARLMVGLEDRGIRPFIVALNDGVQMCAGIRAKVLPDRGGTTPVNHCITYFHNVRLPSTSLLGSLDAQTSNKSHLAEVSWRIAIGSMALGCLAIPLMQIYTTIGVKYSLRRHVGPSSARMPIMAFRTQQIPLVAAIAQVHVLQAYAEWAIKLFRDTSLPMRVRHGLATVLKAVMVQHSQAAAMAISERSGAQGLFAHNQITNLHGTMRGISIAEGDILALSIRLITELLQDRYALPAPRDPTSVLAQHETHLFISKCAIMASSPISRSDTTNRLILPHCQPLVEAIGHRMAYEAAVSAGVSQDLIDMYLVSVVKLDAGWYIEYLGMTGKQIEEMECSAVDRLVGNDGGKKVEALVDAFGVEESPFDRDDGDIVLQSSDGVKFSTHKIILTIASPFFADMFAIGSASQSTATGDDTTNSGTPVIPVTETSATLDTFLRLVYPVDKPALKGLAEIAEVLEAGRKYQASAVSKPAATALRGYITSNPHKVFAIACRMELEEEARMAAKHCASLQNPPEFHYDPDMKHISAGPYFRLQESIRFSQSSWGQLKAGLTFLRPGLCALDAEQKVLIRHKLSPAACLSSWTASDIPQRVKPDRCVQSFDGVTFPVHSVVLSLASPILQAMLDDVSFSGTSVFFPEPSYVLLPLLRLCYGLPQGNEDGELNISYFVNLVRSAQMYKISKGVDLLRNTLQAFIQTRPLSVYFIAASLEWEEVTRGAATATAQHYQQLKDVYVSAMEDVPASVYYNLLVYNQEVTTTVQTIVDKYSTERQLSAASYPENRFGYGSGVTTSMQKKTEKVFECLATRELKYRGYNYSSSLLEESRSLDASIETALAEVKLKLA
;
A
#
# COMPACT_ATOMS: atom_id res chain seq x y z
N MET A 1 27.38 6.92 -25.63
CA MET A 1 26.89 6.61 -24.27
C MET A 1 26.81 7.92 -23.51
N PRO A 2 25.66 8.31 -22.95
CA PRO A 2 25.63 9.44 -22.03
C PRO A 2 26.43 9.04 -20.79
N THR A 3 27.33 9.91 -20.36
CA THR A 3 27.98 9.82 -19.05
C THR A 3 26.90 9.64 -17.99
N ILE A 4 26.98 8.56 -17.20
CA ILE A 4 26.23 8.46 -15.94
C ILE A 4 26.68 9.67 -15.11
N HIS A 5 25.86 10.71 -15.06
CA HIS A 5 26.14 11.86 -14.22
C HIS A 5 26.07 11.37 -12.77
N HIS A 6 27.22 11.22 -12.12
CA HIS A 6 27.27 11.02 -10.69
C HIS A 6 26.83 12.33 -10.01
N TYR A 7 25.52 12.44 -9.78
CA TYR A 7 24.93 13.58 -9.09
C TYR A 7 25.52 13.71 -7.68
N ARG A 8 25.87 14.94 -7.31
CA ARG A 8 26.55 15.20 -6.03
C ARG A 8 25.62 14.97 -4.84
N SER A 9 24.31 14.95 -5.04
CA SER A 9 23.31 14.70 -4.00
C SER A 9 23.18 13.22 -3.60
N LEU A 10 23.74 12.26 -4.35
CA LEU A 10 23.59 10.82 -4.06
C LEU A 10 23.87 10.44 -2.58
N PRO A 11 24.91 10.98 -1.91
CA PRO A 11 25.12 10.74 -0.49
C PRO A 11 23.97 11.22 0.40
N ALA A 12 23.21 12.24 -0.01
CA ALA A 12 22.07 12.78 0.73
C ALA A 12 20.94 11.76 0.89
N LEU A 13 20.77 10.83 -0.06
CA LEU A 13 19.76 9.77 0.03
C LEU A 13 19.97 8.84 1.23
N LYS A 14 21.21 8.74 1.72
CA LYS A 14 21.57 7.94 2.92
C LYS A 14 21.43 8.73 4.22
N THR A 15 21.04 10.00 4.16
CA THR A 15 20.90 10.86 5.33
C THR A 15 19.50 10.77 5.91
N ARG A 16 19.39 10.97 7.24
CA ARG A 16 18.12 10.90 7.98
C ARG A 16 16.95 11.65 7.33
N PRO A 17 17.09 12.89 6.78
CA PRO A 17 15.98 13.58 6.12
C PRO A 17 15.36 12.83 4.93
N PHE A 18 16.13 12.03 4.19
CA PHE A 18 15.62 11.23 3.07
C PHE A 18 15.11 9.85 3.51
N LEU A 19 15.44 9.41 4.73
CA LEU A 19 14.92 8.19 5.36
C LEU A 19 13.63 8.43 6.18
N GLU A 20 13.28 9.69 6.46
CA GLU A 20 12.05 10.06 7.17
C GLU A 20 10.85 10.14 6.21
N ILE A 21 9.73 9.50 6.57
CA ILE A 21 8.49 9.53 5.79
C ILE A 21 7.77 10.86 6.00
N ALA A 22 7.43 11.54 4.91
CA ALA A 22 6.65 12.77 4.96
C ALA A 22 5.16 12.46 5.24
N PRO A 23 4.51 13.18 6.16
CA PRO A 23 3.05 13.14 6.29
C PRO A 23 2.37 13.47 4.95
N PRO A 24 1.24 12.82 4.59
CA PRO A 24 0.56 13.04 3.31
C PRO A 24 -0.15 14.39 3.23
N THR A 25 -0.28 15.11 4.34
CA THR A 25 -0.95 16.41 4.47
C THR A 25 0.06 17.49 4.86
N LEU A 26 -0.19 18.74 4.45
CA LEU A 26 0.64 19.86 4.90
C LEU A 26 0.56 20.02 6.42
N THR A 27 1.70 19.85 7.06
CA THR A 27 1.91 20.08 8.49
C THR A 27 3.22 20.84 8.68
N TYR A 28 3.39 21.45 9.85
CA TYR A 28 4.68 22.07 10.19
C TYR A 28 5.84 21.06 10.08
N ALA A 29 5.62 19.81 10.49
CA ALA A 29 6.61 18.75 10.41
C ALA A 29 6.97 18.38 8.96
N SER A 30 5.97 18.26 8.07
CA SER A 30 6.22 17.96 6.66
C SER A 30 6.98 19.09 5.97
N SER A 31 6.65 20.35 6.24
CA SER A 31 7.42 21.48 5.71
C SER A 31 8.86 21.50 6.21
N LEU A 32 9.08 21.28 7.51
CA LEU A 32 10.43 21.25 8.07
C LEU A 32 11.28 20.13 7.46
N LEU A 33 10.67 18.98 7.17
CA LEU A 33 11.33 17.88 6.49
C LEU A 33 11.80 18.28 5.08
N SER A 34 10.97 18.97 4.29
CA SER A 34 11.36 19.46 2.97
C SER A 34 12.51 20.48 3.03
N TYR A 35 12.58 21.35 4.05
CA TYR A 35 13.75 22.22 4.26
C TYR A 35 15.02 21.43 4.58
N ARG A 36 14.93 20.38 5.41
CA ARG A 36 16.08 19.52 5.72
C ARG A 36 16.55 18.72 4.50
N ARG A 37 15.63 18.24 3.66
CA ARG A 37 15.94 17.57 2.39
C ARG A 37 16.59 18.53 1.41
N ALA A 38 16.07 19.75 1.28
CA ALA A 38 16.65 20.80 0.46
C ALA A 38 18.10 21.10 0.87
N GLU A 39 18.36 21.24 2.18
CA GLU A 39 19.70 21.42 2.71
C GLU A 39 20.62 20.23 2.42
N ALA A 40 20.17 19.02 2.75
CA ALA A 40 20.95 17.79 2.57
C ALA A 40 21.30 17.54 1.09
N ALA A 41 20.39 17.82 0.16
CA ALA A 41 20.64 17.70 -1.29
C ALA A 41 21.53 18.82 -1.83
N SER A 42 21.48 20.02 -1.23
CA SER A 42 22.19 21.20 -1.74
C SER A 42 23.64 21.32 -1.28
N LEU A 43 23.95 20.96 -0.03
CA LEU A 43 25.29 21.13 0.54
C LEU A 43 26.39 20.33 -0.20
N PRO A 44 26.15 19.08 -0.66
CA PRO A 44 27.16 18.31 -1.41
C PRO A 44 27.64 18.97 -2.70
N TYR A 45 26.84 19.84 -3.30
CA TYR A 45 27.27 20.59 -4.48
C TYR A 45 28.43 21.56 -4.18
N GLY A 46 28.56 22.02 -2.94
CA GLY A 46 29.57 23.01 -2.56
C GLY A 46 29.43 24.28 -3.41
N MET A 47 28.20 24.79 -3.49
CA MET A 47 27.85 25.93 -4.34
C MET A 47 28.60 27.20 -3.87
N THR A 48 29.21 27.91 -4.81
CA THR A 48 29.96 29.15 -4.53
C THR A 48 29.28 30.38 -5.13
N MET A 49 29.67 31.58 -4.70
CA MET A 49 29.19 32.82 -5.31
C MET A 49 29.53 32.90 -6.80
N THR A 50 30.72 32.42 -7.18
CA THR A 50 31.15 32.33 -8.58
C THR A 50 30.26 31.41 -9.40
N ASP A 51 29.87 30.26 -8.84
CA ASP A 51 28.95 29.33 -9.51
C ASP A 51 27.60 29.99 -9.80
N LEU A 52 27.05 30.73 -8.83
CA LEU A 52 25.78 31.45 -9.00
C LEU A 52 25.86 32.59 -10.02
N LEU A 53 26.96 33.34 -10.05
CA LEU A 53 27.12 34.50 -10.94
C LEU A 53 27.42 34.09 -12.39
N ASN A 54 28.24 33.05 -12.57
CA ASN A 54 28.70 32.61 -13.89
C ASN A 54 27.88 31.43 -14.45
N LEU A 55 26.88 30.95 -13.71
CA LEU A 55 26.02 29.82 -14.08
C LEU A 55 26.85 28.63 -14.56
N THR A 56 27.83 28.24 -13.75
CA THR A 56 28.76 27.15 -14.06
C THR A 56 27.99 25.83 -14.26
N PRO A 57 28.60 24.79 -14.86
CA PRO A 57 27.94 23.48 -14.99
C PRO A 57 27.32 22.98 -13.66
N LYS A 58 28.00 23.21 -12.53
CA LYS A 58 27.50 22.91 -11.18
C LYS A 58 26.10 23.51 -10.89
N PHE A 59 25.81 24.73 -11.36
CA PHE A 59 24.50 25.36 -11.19
C PHE A 59 23.40 24.63 -11.96
N TRP A 60 23.71 24.15 -13.16
CA TRP A 60 22.76 23.45 -14.01
C TRP A 60 22.57 22.00 -13.57
N ASP A 61 23.66 21.30 -13.24
CA ASP A 61 23.63 19.95 -12.66
C ASP A 61 22.80 19.91 -11.36
N PHE A 62 22.78 21.01 -10.60
CA PHE A 62 21.95 21.14 -9.40
C PHE A 62 20.45 21.23 -9.72
N HIS A 63 20.05 21.92 -10.78
CA HIS A 63 18.63 22.07 -11.16
C HIS A 63 18.10 20.90 -12.00
N MET A 64 18.98 20.00 -12.46
CA MET A 64 18.62 18.77 -13.19
C MET A 64 18.82 17.50 -12.36
N ASP A 65 19.11 17.62 -11.06
CA ASP A 65 19.36 16.48 -10.18
C ASP A 65 18.06 15.66 -9.95
N PRO A 66 18.04 14.34 -10.22
CA PRO A 66 16.87 13.49 -10.01
C PRO A 66 16.34 13.46 -8.57
N VAL A 67 17.14 13.82 -7.57
CA VAL A 67 16.71 13.93 -6.16
C VAL A 67 15.46 14.81 -5.99
N ILE A 68 15.25 15.74 -6.92
CA ILE A 68 14.10 16.64 -6.99
C ILE A 68 12.77 15.89 -7.10
N ALA A 69 12.75 14.70 -7.71
CA ALA A 69 11.53 13.92 -7.86
C ALA A 69 11.02 13.32 -6.54
N LEU A 70 11.90 13.16 -5.54
CA LEU A 70 11.53 12.61 -4.23
C LEU A 70 10.77 13.63 -3.37
N ASP A 71 11.02 14.93 -3.57
CA ASP A 71 10.37 16.00 -2.84
C ASP A 71 10.39 17.32 -3.64
N SER A 72 9.29 17.61 -4.34
CA SER A 72 9.16 18.84 -5.12
C SER A 72 9.10 20.12 -4.26
N ALA A 73 8.76 19.98 -2.97
CA ALA A 73 8.83 21.09 -2.04
C ALA A 73 10.28 21.43 -1.70
N ALA A 74 11.12 20.42 -1.46
CA ALA A 74 12.55 20.61 -1.26
C ALA A 74 13.18 21.31 -2.46
N PHE A 75 12.84 20.91 -3.68
CA PHE A 75 13.34 21.56 -4.90
C PHE A 75 12.91 23.03 -5.04
N THR A 76 11.67 23.34 -4.69
CA THR A 76 11.19 24.73 -4.68
C THR A 76 12.05 25.57 -3.73
N ILE A 77 12.34 25.06 -2.53
CA ILE A 77 13.22 25.71 -1.55
C ILE A 77 14.64 25.86 -2.11
N MET A 78 15.21 24.80 -2.69
CA MET A 78 16.53 24.77 -3.32
C MET A 78 16.70 25.87 -4.39
N THR A 79 15.74 25.97 -5.30
CA THR A 79 15.77 26.95 -6.40
C THR A 79 15.62 28.38 -5.88
N ILE A 80 14.69 28.62 -4.94
CA ILE A 80 14.54 29.95 -4.33
C ILE A 80 15.82 30.34 -3.56
N GLN A 81 16.42 29.40 -2.83
CA GLN A 81 17.63 29.62 -2.04
C GLN A 81 18.80 30.09 -2.93
N TYR A 82 19.16 29.29 -3.94
CA TYR A 82 20.39 29.50 -4.72
C TYR A 82 20.19 30.40 -5.94
N ASN A 83 19.17 30.16 -6.77
CA ASN A 83 18.95 30.99 -7.96
C ASN A 83 18.42 32.38 -7.57
N LEU A 84 17.30 32.42 -6.86
CA LEU A 84 16.60 33.68 -6.65
C LEU A 84 17.26 34.53 -5.56
N CYS A 85 17.33 34.04 -4.33
CA CYS A 85 17.72 34.85 -3.18
C CYS A 85 19.24 35.08 -3.15
N ALA A 86 20.03 34.00 -2.98
CA ALA A 86 21.49 34.10 -2.94
C ALA A 86 22.05 34.66 -4.24
N GLY A 87 21.52 34.21 -5.38
CA GLY A 87 21.96 34.67 -6.69
C GLY A 87 21.69 36.16 -6.95
N THR A 88 20.61 36.73 -6.41
CA THR A 88 20.37 38.18 -6.48
C THR A 88 21.34 38.94 -5.59
N ILE A 89 21.47 38.54 -4.32
CA ILE A 89 22.33 39.23 -3.34
C ILE A 89 23.81 39.15 -3.78
N ALA A 90 24.24 38.02 -4.35
CA ALA A 90 25.60 37.80 -4.85
C ALA A 90 26.08 38.88 -5.83
N ARG A 91 25.21 39.38 -6.72
CA ARG A 91 25.57 40.44 -7.68
C ARG A 91 25.95 41.74 -6.97
N PHE A 92 25.21 42.09 -5.91
CA PHE A 92 25.48 43.29 -5.11
C PHE A 92 26.65 43.10 -4.15
N ALA A 93 26.85 41.88 -3.64
CA ALA A 93 27.94 41.56 -2.72
C ALA A 93 29.34 41.82 -3.31
N ILE A 94 29.48 41.87 -4.64
CA ILE A 94 30.74 42.25 -5.32
C ILE A 94 31.19 43.66 -4.89
N GLN A 95 30.25 44.59 -4.72
CA GLN A 95 30.52 45.99 -4.35
C GLN A 95 30.15 46.31 -2.90
N ARG A 96 29.47 45.38 -2.22
CA ARG A 96 28.97 45.51 -0.83
C ARG A 96 29.50 44.35 0.03
N PRO A 97 30.73 44.46 0.60
CA PRO A 97 31.34 43.38 1.39
C PRO A 97 30.51 42.94 2.60
N ASP A 98 29.66 43.82 3.14
CA ASP A 98 28.70 43.50 4.20
C ASP A 98 27.70 42.40 3.81
N LEU A 99 27.36 42.29 2.52
CA LEU A 99 26.48 41.24 1.99
C LEU A 99 27.19 39.90 1.78
N ALA A 100 28.53 39.86 1.75
CA ALA A 100 29.27 38.63 1.50
C ALA A 100 29.05 37.58 2.61
N ALA A 101 28.90 38.03 3.87
CA ALA A 101 28.55 37.16 4.99
C ALA A 101 27.14 36.56 4.82
N VAL A 102 26.19 37.37 4.34
CA VAL A 102 24.81 36.94 4.08
C VAL A 102 24.76 35.88 2.99
N VAL A 103 25.44 36.09 1.87
CA VAL A 103 25.52 35.11 0.77
C VAL A 103 26.14 33.80 1.27
N ARG A 104 27.19 33.87 2.11
CA ARG A 104 27.81 32.68 2.70
C ARG A 104 26.86 31.92 3.62
N ASP A 105 26.03 32.61 4.38
CA ASP A 105 25.02 31.96 5.24
C ASP A 105 23.94 31.27 4.41
N LEU A 106 23.51 31.88 3.30
CA LEU A 106 22.55 31.28 2.37
C LEU A 106 23.15 30.04 1.67
N LEU A 107 24.38 30.13 1.17
CA LEU A 107 25.08 29.01 0.52
C LEU A 107 25.32 27.82 1.46
N GLN A 108 25.34 28.07 2.77
CA GLN A 108 25.55 27.04 3.80
C GLN A 108 24.26 26.67 4.52
N PHE A 109 23.09 27.11 4.03
CA PHE A 109 21.80 26.88 4.67
C PHE A 109 21.77 27.28 6.16
N ARG A 110 22.62 28.20 6.61
CA ARG A 110 22.53 28.80 7.96
C ARG A 110 21.37 29.77 8.07
N LYS A 111 20.93 30.31 6.92
CA LYS A 111 19.72 31.09 6.75
C LYS A 111 18.92 30.54 5.57
N HIS A 112 17.61 30.60 5.68
CA HIS A 112 16.71 30.37 4.56
C HIS A 112 16.55 31.66 3.75
N GLY A 113 16.61 31.54 2.43
CA GLY A 113 16.47 32.64 1.49
C GLY A 113 15.12 32.57 0.79
N GLN A 114 14.45 33.72 0.67
CA GLN A 114 13.17 33.86 -0.03
C GLN A 114 13.21 35.01 -1.05
N PHE A 115 12.30 34.96 -2.03
CA PHE A 115 12.22 35.96 -3.11
C PHE A 115 10.78 36.42 -3.28
N LEU A 116 10.48 37.64 -2.82
CA LEU A 116 9.13 38.18 -2.69
C LEU A 116 8.91 39.26 -3.75
N LEU A 117 8.53 38.82 -4.95
CA LEU A 117 8.16 39.69 -6.05
C LEU A 117 6.64 39.77 -6.19
N THR A 118 5.99 38.63 -6.45
CA THR A 118 4.55 38.47 -6.67
C THR A 118 3.71 38.97 -5.51
N GLU A 119 2.62 39.64 -5.85
CA GLU A 119 1.57 40.07 -4.92
C GLU A 119 0.23 39.41 -5.28
N VAL A 120 -0.72 39.42 -4.35
CA VAL A 120 -2.07 38.86 -4.56
C VAL A 120 -2.74 39.48 -5.80
N GLY A 121 -2.61 40.80 -5.97
CA GLY A 121 -3.17 41.51 -7.12
C GLY A 121 -2.28 41.51 -8.37
N HIS A 122 -0.98 41.23 -8.23
CA HIS A 122 0.02 41.46 -9.28
C HIS A 122 1.00 40.28 -9.42
N GLY A 123 0.84 39.51 -10.49
CA GLY A 123 1.76 38.44 -10.91
C GLY A 123 2.47 38.77 -12.22
N ILE A 124 1.84 38.44 -13.34
CA ILE A 124 2.34 38.77 -14.70
C ILE A 124 2.47 40.29 -14.89
N ASP A 125 1.68 41.08 -14.16
CA ASP A 125 1.71 42.54 -14.13
C ASP A 125 2.65 43.11 -13.04
N MET A 126 3.87 42.57 -12.95
CA MET A 126 4.85 42.99 -11.93
C MET A 126 5.35 44.43 -12.10
N ALA A 127 4.99 45.13 -13.17
CA ALA A 127 5.33 46.54 -13.34
C ALA A 127 4.46 47.45 -12.47
N ASN A 128 3.28 46.96 -12.09
CA ASN A 128 2.40 47.65 -11.18
C ASN A 128 2.85 47.35 -9.75
N LEU A 129 2.71 46.16 -9.14
CA LEU A 129 3.00 45.94 -7.70
C LEU A 129 2.44 47.03 -6.77
N GLU A 130 2.44 46.85 -5.47
CA GLU A 130 1.87 47.84 -4.56
C GLU A 130 2.60 48.02 -3.24
N THR A 131 3.43 47.05 -2.85
CA THR A 131 4.31 47.19 -1.68
C THR A 131 5.21 48.42 -1.83
N THR A 132 5.30 49.25 -0.79
CA THR A 132 6.14 50.46 -0.80
C THR A 132 7.28 50.36 0.22
N ALA A 133 8.40 51.01 -0.09
CA ALA A 133 9.53 51.24 0.79
C ALA A 133 9.84 52.74 0.80
N THR A 134 9.42 53.43 1.86
CA THR A 134 9.51 54.90 1.97
C THR A 134 10.76 55.32 2.70
N LEU A 135 11.63 56.11 2.06
CA LEU A 135 12.85 56.65 2.66
C LEU A 135 12.50 57.68 3.74
N LEU A 136 13.06 57.49 4.93
CA LEU A 136 12.94 58.40 6.06
C LEU A 136 14.07 59.44 6.10
N PRO A 137 13.89 60.56 6.82
CA PRO A 137 14.97 61.53 7.06
C PRO A 137 16.21 60.93 7.75
N SER A 138 16.05 59.83 8.50
CA SER A 138 17.17 59.09 9.11
C SER A 138 18.02 58.30 8.11
N GLY A 139 17.57 58.18 6.86
CA GLY A 139 18.15 57.30 5.84
C GLY A 139 17.64 55.85 5.90
N GLU A 140 16.85 55.49 6.91
CA GLU A 140 16.14 54.21 6.99
C GLU A 140 14.94 54.17 6.04
N PHE A 141 14.32 53.00 5.87
CA PHE A 141 13.10 52.83 5.08
C PHE A 141 11.94 52.30 5.93
N ILE A 142 10.71 52.66 5.57
CA ILE A 142 9.49 51.98 6.05
C ILE A 142 8.95 51.13 4.91
N LEU A 143 8.99 49.81 5.08
CA LEU A 143 8.38 48.83 4.20
C LEU A 143 6.91 48.58 4.63
N ASN A 144 5.98 48.73 3.69
CA ASN A 144 4.56 48.62 3.99
C ASN A 144 3.76 47.96 2.86
N THR A 145 2.75 47.17 3.26
CA THR A 145 1.70 46.63 2.41
C THR A 145 0.49 47.56 2.51
N PRO A 146 0.22 48.44 1.51
CA PRO A 146 -0.81 49.47 1.63
C PRO A 146 -2.25 48.93 1.64
N ASN A 147 -2.48 47.76 1.04
CA ASN A 147 -3.79 47.10 1.00
C ASN A 147 -3.64 45.58 0.84
N PRO A 148 -4.71 44.78 1.00
CA PRO A 148 -4.61 43.32 0.91
C PRO A 148 -4.15 42.76 -0.44
N GLN A 149 -4.36 43.47 -1.56
CA GLN A 149 -3.90 43.05 -2.90
C GLN A 149 -2.38 43.18 -3.03
N ALA A 150 -1.78 44.13 -2.31
CA ALA A 150 -0.34 44.36 -2.28
C ALA A 150 0.44 43.33 -1.43
N ALA A 151 -0.24 42.41 -0.75
CA ALA A 151 0.42 41.41 0.07
C ALA A 151 1.23 40.45 -0.82
N LYS A 152 2.46 40.12 -0.41
CA LYS A 152 3.31 39.21 -1.18
C LYS A 152 2.74 37.80 -1.14
N MET A 153 2.73 37.10 -2.27
CA MET A 153 2.08 35.79 -2.39
C MET A 153 3.03 34.76 -3.01
N MET A 154 2.92 33.52 -2.53
CA MET A 154 3.65 32.30 -2.91
C MET A 154 4.87 31.96 -2.05
N PRO A 155 5.91 32.79 -1.86
CA PRO A 155 7.10 32.35 -1.12
C PRO A 155 6.79 31.75 0.26
N PRO A 156 7.43 30.63 0.67
CA PRO A 156 7.28 30.07 2.00
C PRO A 156 7.99 30.92 3.05
N THR A 157 7.24 31.80 3.71
CA THR A 157 7.78 32.81 4.64
C THR A 157 7.57 32.48 6.11
N LEU A 158 6.86 31.39 6.42
CA LEU A 158 6.72 30.95 7.81
C LEU A 158 8.06 30.48 8.41
N PRO A 159 8.22 30.58 9.74
CA PRO A 159 9.40 30.07 10.43
C PRO A 159 9.60 28.56 10.19
N ALA A 160 10.82 28.15 9.91
CA ALA A 160 11.18 26.76 9.58
C ALA A 160 12.52 26.35 10.20
N GLY A 161 12.71 26.63 11.49
CA GLY A 161 13.83 26.16 12.30
C GLY A 161 15.16 26.90 12.11
N LYS A 162 15.28 27.76 11.08
CA LYS A 162 16.44 28.63 10.85
C LYS A 162 15.99 30.04 10.45
N PRO A 163 16.79 31.08 10.74
CA PRO A 163 16.44 32.45 10.37
C PRO A 163 16.19 32.58 8.87
N CYS A 164 15.17 33.35 8.51
CA CYS A 164 14.75 33.55 7.14
C CYS A 164 14.99 35.00 6.71
N ILE A 165 15.66 35.18 5.57
CA ILE A 165 15.85 36.46 4.90
C ILE A 165 15.23 36.43 3.51
N ALA A 166 14.84 37.59 3.02
CA ALA A 166 14.19 37.73 1.73
C ALA A 166 14.76 38.88 0.91
N VAL A 167 14.71 38.72 -0.41
CA VAL A 167 14.70 39.84 -1.35
C VAL A 167 13.25 40.23 -1.60
N VAL A 168 12.84 41.40 -1.11
CA VAL A 168 11.48 41.95 -1.27
C VAL A 168 11.49 43.06 -2.31
N PHE A 169 10.66 42.94 -3.34
CA PHE A 169 10.49 44.00 -4.33
C PHE A 169 9.39 44.95 -3.90
N ALA A 170 9.73 46.23 -3.79
CA ALA A 170 8.82 47.29 -3.39
C ALA A 170 9.10 48.57 -4.17
N ARG A 171 8.08 49.42 -4.34
CA ARG A 171 8.26 50.77 -4.86
C ARG A 171 9.05 51.63 -3.90
N LEU A 172 10.15 52.19 -4.37
CA LEU A 172 10.97 53.12 -3.60
C LEU A 172 10.33 54.51 -3.62
N MET A 173 9.85 54.97 -2.46
CA MET A 173 9.30 56.32 -2.30
C MET A 173 10.35 57.23 -1.65
N VAL A 174 10.71 58.33 -2.32
CA VAL A 174 11.64 59.36 -1.79
C VAL A 174 10.90 60.69 -1.71
N GLY A 175 10.52 61.09 -0.50
CA GLY A 175 9.56 62.18 -0.33
C GLY A 175 8.20 61.79 -0.93
N LEU A 176 7.73 62.56 -1.92
CA LEU A 176 6.50 62.28 -2.67
C LEU A 176 6.77 61.58 -4.02
N GLU A 177 8.04 61.33 -4.36
CA GLU A 177 8.45 60.78 -5.65
C GLU A 177 8.49 59.24 -5.61
N ASP A 178 7.79 58.59 -6.55
CA ASP A 178 7.94 57.16 -6.83
C ASP A 178 9.11 56.94 -7.79
N ARG A 179 10.18 56.32 -7.29
CA ARG A 179 11.40 56.02 -8.07
C ARG A 179 11.39 54.62 -8.69
N GLY A 180 10.23 53.97 -8.72
CA GLY A 180 10.00 52.65 -9.28
C GLY A 180 10.37 51.52 -8.31
N ILE A 181 10.19 50.30 -8.80
CA ILE A 181 10.39 49.08 -8.01
C ILE A 181 11.89 48.83 -7.78
N ARG A 182 12.25 48.48 -6.55
CA ARG A 182 13.61 48.12 -6.11
C ARG A 182 13.61 46.86 -5.24
N PRO A 183 14.68 46.05 -5.28
CA PRO A 183 14.87 44.96 -4.34
C PRO A 183 15.43 45.45 -3.00
N PHE A 184 14.89 44.93 -1.90
CA PHE A 184 15.33 45.18 -0.54
C PHE A 184 15.66 43.87 0.17
N ILE A 185 16.76 43.82 0.92
CA ILE A 185 17.04 42.71 1.83
C ILE A 185 16.30 42.91 3.15
N VAL A 186 15.51 41.91 3.54
CA VAL A 186 14.61 41.97 4.70
C VAL A 186 14.72 40.68 5.52
N ALA A 187 14.91 40.80 6.83
CA ALA A 187 14.78 39.66 7.74
C ALA A 187 13.30 39.38 8.01
N LEU A 188 12.82 38.17 7.73
CA LEU A 188 11.41 37.80 7.86
C LEU A 188 11.08 37.17 9.21
N ASN A 189 11.93 36.26 9.68
CA ASN A 189 11.76 35.54 10.94
C ASN A 189 13.12 35.00 11.44
N ASP A 190 13.18 34.64 12.72
CA ASP A 190 14.38 34.06 13.36
C ASP A 190 14.44 32.51 13.30
N GLY A 191 13.51 31.89 12.59
CA GLY A 191 13.32 30.43 12.53
C GLY A 191 12.24 29.90 13.47
N VAL A 192 11.79 30.72 14.43
CA VAL A 192 10.72 30.40 15.38
C VAL A 192 9.58 31.44 15.33
N GLN A 193 9.91 32.72 15.32
CA GLN A 193 8.97 33.85 15.35
C GLN A 193 9.20 34.82 14.20
N MET A 194 8.10 35.38 13.70
CA MET A 194 8.13 36.45 12.70
C MET A 194 8.73 37.73 13.27
N CYS A 195 9.47 38.48 12.46
CA CYS A 195 9.96 39.81 12.84
C CYS A 195 8.79 40.78 13.07
N ALA A 196 9.02 41.79 13.92
CA ALA A 196 8.01 42.80 14.25
C ALA A 196 7.45 43.48 12.98
N GLY A 197 6.12 43.60 12.91
CA GLY A 197 5.42 44.19 11.77
C GLY A 197 5.27 43.27 10.56
N ILE A 198 5.78 42.03 10.59
CA ILE A 198 5.62 41.05 9.49
C ILE A 198 4.63 39.96 9.89
N ARG A 199 3.66 39.67 9.03
CA ARG A 199 2.67 38.59 9.24
C ARG A 199 2.60 37.70 8.01
N ALA A 200 2.58 36.38 8.22
CA ALA A 200 2.41 35.40 7.16
C ALA A 200 1.16 34.54 7.41
N LYS A 201 0.48 34.14 6.32
CA LYS A 201 -0.66 33.21 6.33
C LYS A 201 -0.43 32.13 5.29
N VAL A 202 -0.51 30.87 5.69
CA VAL A 202 -0.33 29.70 4.81
C VAL A 202 -1.45 29.61 3.78
N LEU A 203 -1.08 29.28 2.54
CA LEU A 203 -2.00 28.98 1.45
C LEU A 203 -2.49 27.52 1.53
N PRO A 204 -3.68 27.20 0.99
CA PRO A 204 -4.18 25.84 0.95
C PRO A 204 -3.29 24.87 0.16
N ASP A 205 -3.46 23.58 0.43
CA ASP A 205 -2.75 22.50 -0.26
C ASP A 205 -3.06 22.49 -1.77
N ARG A 206 -2.01 22.35 -2.57
CA ARG A 206 -2.10 22.14 -4.01
C ARG A 206 -2.08 20.64 -4.27
N GLY A 207 -3.21 20.06 -4.68
CA GLY A 207 -3.32 18.62 -4.94
C GLY A 207 -2.22 18.11 -5.89
N GLY A 208 -1.67 16.93 -5.60
CA GLY A 208 -0.66 16.28 -6.44
C GLY A 208 0.74 16.90 -6.38
N THR A 209 1.13 17.58 -5.30
CA THR A 209 2.53 17.97 -5.06
C THR A 209 2.86 17.89 -3.58
N THR A 210 4.12 17.60 -3.21
CA THR A 210 4.56 17.69 -1.82
C THR A 210 4.36 19.13 -1.32
N PRO A 211 3.71 19.35 -0.17
CA PRO A 211 3.27 20.69 0.17
C PRO A 211 4.41 21.54 0.73
N VAL A 212 4.75 22.62 0.02
CA VAL A 212 5.52 23.75 0.54
C VAL A 212 4.56 24.63 1.36
N ASN A 213 5.03 25.18 2.47
CA ASN A 213 4.32 26.18 3.27
C ASN A 213 4.24 27.56 2.57
N HIS A 214 3.77 27.58 1.31
CA HIS A 214 3.55 28.80 0.54
C HIS A 214 2.64 29.76 1.31
N CYS A 215 2.96 31.05 1.31
CA CYS A 215 2.29 32.02 2.17
C CYS A 215 1.82 33.26 1.42
N ILE A 216 0.85 33.96 2.03
CA ILE A 216 0.61 35.39 1.85
C ILE A 216 1.34 36.13 2.98
N THR A 217 2.16 37.12 2.65
CA THR A 217 3.00 37.88 3.59
C THR A 217 2.67 39.37 3.55
N TYR A 218 2.46 39.95 4.72
CA TYR A 218 2.10 41.35 4.93
C TYR A 218 3.21 42.06 5.70
N PHE A 219 3.48 43.31 5.33
CA PHE A 219 4.38 44.21 6.04
C PHE A 219 3.58 45.40 6.58
N HIS A 220 3.67 45.65 7.88
CA HIS A 220 3.02 46.79 8.54
C HIS A 220 4.08 47.70 9.14
N ASN A 221 4.39 48.78 8.42
CA ASN A 221 5.36 49.80 8.82
C ASN A 221 6.71 49.23 9.32
N VAL A 222 7.26 48.25 8.60
CA VAL A 222 8.51 47.57 8.99
C VAL A 222 9.69 48.50 8.74
N ARG A 223 10.44 48.85 9.79
CA ARG A 223 11.66 49.65 9.66
C ARG A 223 12.81 48.82 9.10
N LEU A 224 13.43 49.29 8.04
CA LEU A 224 14.60 48.71 7.40
C LEU A 224 15.79 49.68 7.51
N PRO A 225 17.01 49.20 7.78
CA PRO A 225 18.19 50.04 7.75
C PRO A 225 18.47 50.58 6.34
N SER A 226 19.23 51.68 6.26
CA SER A 226 19.68 52.26 4.98
C SER A 226 20.41 51.25 4.08
N THR A 227 21.06 50.27 4.69
CA THR A 227 21.79 49.20 4.01
C THR A 227 20.91 48.15 3.33
N SER A 228 19.59 48.16 3.59
CA SER A 228 18.64 47.18 3.03
C SER A 228 18.37 47.35 1.53
N LEU A 229 18.53 48.55 0.96
CA LEU A 229 18.33 48.77 -0.47
C LEU A 229 19.45 48.08 -1.27
N LEU A 230 19.06 47.24 -2.25
CA LEU A 230 19.98 46.63 -3.20
C LEU A 230 19.97 47.42 -4.52
N GLY A 231 20.88 48.39 -4.64
CA GLY A 231 20.99 49.27 -5.80
C GLY A 231 21.10 50.74 -5.42
N SER A 232 20.85 51.64 -6.39
CA SER A 232 20.91 53.09 -6.17
C SER A 232 19.56 53.67 -5.70
N LEU A 233 19.64 54.78 -4.95
CA LEU A 233 18.52 55.66 -4.62
C LEU A 233 18.05 56.51 -5.82
N ASP A 234 18.85 56.59 -6.88
CA ASP A 234 18.58 57.47 -8.01
C ASP A 234 17.34 57.04 -8.80
N ALA A 235 16.62 58.05 -9.29
CA ALA A 235 15.58 57.86 -10.29
C ALA A 235 16.19 57.27 -11.57
N GLN A 236 15.43 56.42 -12.26
CA GLN A 236 15.90 55.70 -13.44
C GLN A 236 15.24 56.28 -14.68
N THR A 237 15.99 56.33 -15.79
CA THR A 237 15.47 56.82 -17.08
C THR A 237 14.28 56.00 -17.58
N SER A 238 14.22 54.71 -17.23
CA SER A 238 13.11 53.81 -17.56
C SER A 238 12.88 52.81 -16.43
N ASN A 239 11.76 52.96 -15.72
CA ASN A 239 11.34 52.02 -14.67
C ASN A 239 11.18 50.59 -15.21
N LYS A 240 10.69 50.44 -16.44
CA LYS A 240 10.50 49.12 -17.08
C LYS A 240 11.83 48.42 -17.37
N SER A 241 12.79 49.16 -17.92
CA SER A 241 14.12 48.60 -18.24
C SER A 241 14.88 48.24 -16.96
N HIS A 242 14.82 49.12 -15.96
CA HIS A 242 15.44 48.88 -14.66
C HIS A 242 14.83 47.65 -13.96
N LEU A 243 13.51 47.53 -13.94
CA LEU A 243 12.83 46.37 -13.35
C LEU A 243 13.31 45.06 -13.99
N ALA A 244 13.42 45.01 -15.31
CA ALA A 244 13.95 43.84 -16.02
C ALA A 244 15.42 43.54 -15.67
N GLU A 245 16.22 44.58 -15.41
CA GLU A 245 17.61 44.45 -15.00
C GLU A 245 17.76 43.89 -13.58
N VAL A 246 16.94 44.36 -12.63
CA VAL A 246 16.99 43.89 -11.23
C VAL A 246 16.31 42.53 -11.03
N SER A 247 15.37 42.17 -11.91
CA SER A 247 14.66 40.87 -11.88
C SER A 247 15.26 39.81 -12.81
N TRP A 248 16.51 39.99 -13.27
CA TRP A 248 17.18 39.12 -14.25
C TRP A 248 17.24 37.63 -13.88
N ARG A 249 17.21 37.30 -12.58
CA ARG A 249 17.18 35.91 -12.08
C ARG A 249 15.93 35.14 -12.50
N ILE A 250 14.84 35.83 -12.87
CA ILE A 250 13.61 35.19 -13.35
C ILE A 250 13.88 34.43 -14.64
N ALA A 251 14.57 35.02 -15.62
CA ALA A 251 14.86 34.36 -16.90
C ALA A 251 15.78 33.13 -16.73
N ILE A 252 16.71 33.18 -15.77
CA ILE A 252 17.53 32.03 -15.38
C ILE A 252 16.66 30.95 -14.76
N GLY A 253 15.74 31.34 -13.87
CA GLY A 253 14.76 30.46 -13.26
C GLY A 253 13.86 29.79 -14.30
N SER A 254 13.35 30.55 -15.29
CA SER A 254 12.54 30.00 -16.39
C SER A 254 13.24 28.85 -17.10
N MET A 255 14.53 29.02 -17.38
CA MET A 255 15.35 28.01 -18.04
C MET A 255 15.68 26.83 -17.12
N ALA A 256 16.12 27.10 -15.89
CA ALA A 256 16.52 26.09 -14.92
C ALA A 256 15.35 25.19 -14.51
N LEU A 257 14.18 25.79 -14.22
CA LEU A 257 12.95 25.04 -13.93
C LEU A 257 12.45 24.27 -15.16
N GLY A 258 12.59 24.84 -16.37
CA GLY A 258 12.25 24.14 -17.61
C GLY A 258 13.06 22.86 -17.80
N CYS A 259 14.36 22.90 -17.51
CA CYS A 259 15.24 21.72 -17.60
C CYS A 259 14.85 20.58 -16.65
N LEU A 260 14.05 20.84 -15.60
CA LEU A 260 13.54 19.80 -14.72
C LEU A 260 12.65 18.79 -15.45
N ALA A 261 12.08 19.15 -16.60
CA ALA A 261 11.32 18.23 -17.42
C ALA A 261 12.09 16.93 -17.72
N ILE A 262 13.41 17.02 -17.93
CA ILE A 262 14.25 15.88 -18.29
C ILE A 262 14.25 14.78 -17.20
N PRO A 263 14.71 15.02 -15.96
CA PRO A 263 14.70 13.98 -14.93
C PRO A 263 13.30 13.48 -14.58
N LEU A 264 12.26 14.35 -14.63
CA LEU A 264 10.89 13.89 -14.40
C LEU A 264 10.41 12.95 -15.50
N MET A 265 10.65 13.32 -16.77
CA MET A 265 10.34 12.47 -17.92
C MET A 265 11.04 11.12 -17.85
N GLN A 266 12.32 11.10 -17.47
CA GLN A 266 13.06 9.86 -17.26
C GLN A 266 12.35 8.94 -16.26
N ILE A 267 11.89 9.47 -15.12
CA ILE A 267 11.25 8.69 -14.07
C ILE A 267 9.92 8.10 -14.51
N TYR A 268 8.94 8.92 -14.91
CA TYR A 268 7.63 8.37 -15.24
C TYR A 268 7.64 7.54 -16.54
N THR A 269 8.56 7.81 -17.47
CA THR A 269 8.76 6.96 -18.66
C THR A 269 9.32 5.60 -18.27
N THR A 270 10.29 5.55 -17.35
CA THR A 270 10.80 4.28 -16.81
C THR A 270 9.70 3.50 -16.12
N ILE A 271 8.90 4.14 -15.26
CA ILE A 271 7.76 3.53 -14.58
C ILE A 271 6.78 2.96 -15.63
N GLY A 272 6.41 3.77 -16.62
CA GLY A 272 5.49 3.37 -17.69
C GLY A 272 5.97 2.18 -18.50
N VAL A 273 7.25 2.17 -18.90
CA VAL A 273 7.86 1.06 -19.65
C VAL A 273 7.90 -0.22 -18.82
N LYS A 274 8.44 -0.17 -17.59
CA LYS A 274 8.56 -1.35 -16.71
C LYS A 274 7.20 -1.90 -16.28
N TYR A 275 6.20 -1.03 -16.10
CA TYR A 275 4.83 -1.47 -15.89
C TYR A 275 4.27 -2.17 -17.14
N SER A 276 4.53 -1.63 -18.34
CA SER A 276 4.00 -2.16 -19.59
C SER A 276 4.58 -3.52 -19.99
N LEU A 277 5.84 -3.76 -19.64
CA LEU A 277 6.51 -5.05 -19.86
C LEU A 277 5.95 -6.14 -18.93
N ARG A 278 5.61 -5.79 -17.68
CA ARG A 278 5.11 -6.76 -16.68
C ARG A 278 3.61 -6.97 -16.74
N ARG A 279 2.83 -5.95 -17.07
CA ARG A 279 1.36 -6.02 -17.06
C ARG A 279 0.87 -6.81 -18.26
N HIS A 280 0.17 -7.91 -18.00
CA HIS A 280 -0.40 -8.76 -19.06
C HIS A 280 -1.92 -8.60 -19.20
N VAL A 281 -2.43 -8.80 -20.41
CA VAL A 281 -3.85 -8.87 -20.77
C VAL A 281 -4.12 -10.10 -21.66
N GLY A 282 -5.39 -10.43 -21.88
CA GLY A 282 -5.81 -11.62 -22.64
C GLY A 282 -6.26 -12.78 -21.75
N PRO A 283 -6.81 -13.86 -22.36
CA PRO A 283 -7.25 -15.05 -21.64
C PRO A 283 -6.07 -15.78 -21.00
N SER A 284 -6.32 -16.57 -19.95
CA SER A 284 -5.27 -17.26 -19.19
C SER A 284 -4.33 -18.13 -20.04
N SER A 285 -4.84 -18.69 -21.14
CA SER A 285 -4.07 -19.51 -22.09
C SER A 285 -3.18 -18.72 -23.05
N ALA A 286 -3.35 -17.40 -23.16
CA ALA A 286 -2.62 -16.53 -24.09
C ALA A 286 -2.44 -15.11 -23.53
N ARG A 287 -1.85 -15.04 -22.33
CA ARG A 287 -1.49 -13.77 -21.68
C ARG A 287 -0.35 -13.11 -22.46
N MET A 288 -0.51 -11.84 -22.84
CA MET A 288 0.55 -11.06 -23.49
C MET A 288 0.79 -9.74 -22.75
N PRO A 289 2.05 -9.26 -22.69
CA PRO A 289 2.36 -7.99 -22.05
C PRO A 289 1.69 -6.84 -22.83
N ILE A 290 1.22 -5.82 -22.12
CA ILE A 290 0.58 -4.67 -22.77
C ILE A 290 1.58 -3.87 -23.64
N MET A 291 2.89 -4.01 -23.39
CA MET A 291 3.94 -3.48 -24.27
C MET A 291 3.83 -4.00 -25.73
N ALA A 292 3.14 -5.11 -25.98
CA ALA A 292 2.96 -5.63 -27.34
C ALA A 292 2.00 -4.81 -28.21
N PHE A 293 1.24 -3.87 -27.65
CA PHE A 293 0.25 -3.07 -28.39
C PHE A 293 0.80 -1.71 -28.81
N ARG A 294 0.53 -1.28 -30.07
CA ARG A 294 0.95 0.03 -30.58
C ARG A 294 0.42 1.20 -29.76
N THR A 295 -0.80 1.08 -29.28
CA THR A 295 -1.45 2.06 -28.40
C THR A 295 -0.75 2.20 -27.05
N GLN A 296 0.08 1.23 -26.65
CA GLN A 296 0.96 1.31 -25.49
C GLN A 296 2.36 1.80 -25.89
N GLN A 297 2.90 1.30 -27.00
CA GLN A 297 4.27 1.60 -27.46
C GLN A 297 4.46 3.06 -27.85
N ILE A 298 3.55 3.64 -28.65
CA ILE A 298 3.69 4.99 -29.21
C ILE A 298 4.00 6.05 -28.12
N PRO A 299 3.16 6.22 -27.07
CA PRO A 299 3.42 7.25 -26.07
C PRO A 299 4.71 7.01 -25.26
N LEU A 300 5.08 5.75 -25.00
CA LEU A 300 6.31 5.42 -24.27
C LEU A 300 7.55 5.73 -25.10
N VAL A 301 7.57 5.29 -26.36
CA VAL A 301 8.71 5.46 -27.27
C VAL A 301 8.86 6.92 -27.71
N ALA A 302 7.75 7.65 -27.88
CA ALA A 302 7.78 9.10 -28.07
C ALA A 302 8.44 9.81 -26.89
N ALA A 303 8.07 9.47 -25.65
CA ALA A 303 8.67 10.07 -24.45
C ALA A 303 10.17 9.76 -24.34
N ILE A 304 10.60 8.52 -24.67
CA ILE A 304 12.02 8.16 -24.72
C ILE A 304 12.78 9.02 -25.73
N ALA A 305 12.24 9.18 -26.94
CA ALA A 305 12.82 10.02 -27.98
C ALA A 305 12.91 11.49 -27.54
N GLN A 306 11.84 12.02 -26.95
CA GLN A 306 11.80 13.37 -26.41
C GLN A 306 12.85 13.59 -25.32
N VAL A 307 13.03 12.66 -24.37
CA VAL A 307 14.07 12.80 -23.33
C VAL A 307 15.45 12.99 -23.94
N HIS A 308 15.85 12.16 -24.90
CA HIS A 308 17.17 12.24 -25.53
C HIS A 308 17.36 13.54 -26.33
N VAL A 309 16.33 13.95 -27.07
CA VAL A 309 16.34 15.21 -27.83
C VAL A 309 16.40 16.42 -26.90
N LEU A 310 15.63 16.40 -25.81
CA LEU A 310 15.60 17.49 -24.84
C LEU A 310 16.90 17.61 -24.04
N GLN A 311 17.60 16.50 -23.75
CA GLN A 311 18.95 16.56 -23.18
C GLN A 311 19.93 17.33 -24.07
N ALA A 312 20.01 16.95 -25.35
CA ALA A 312 20.84 17.66 -26.32
C ALA A 312 20.43 19.14 -26.46
N TYR A 313 19.11 19.40 -26.44
CA TYR A 313 18.59 20.76 -26.52
C TYR A 313 18.96 21.60 -25.29
N ALA A 314 18.87 21.06 -24.08
CA ALA A 314 19.24 21.73 -22.85
C ALA A 314 20.72 22.13 -22.87
N GLU A 315 21.62 21.23 -23.22
CA GLU A 315 23.07 21.52 -23.32
C GLU A 315 23.34 22.67 -24.30
N TRP A 316 22.75 22.60 -25.49
CA TRP A 316 22.94 23.61 -26.52
C TRP A 316 22.38 24.97 -26.11
N ALA A 317 21.15 24.99 -25.59
CA ALA A 317 20.51 26.21 -25.12
C ALA A 317 21.25 26.82 -23.94
N ILE A 318 21.71 26.02 -22.96
CA ILE A 318 22.49 26.49 -21.81
C ILE A 318 23.79 27.14 -22.28
N LYS A 319 24.47 26.55 -23.26
CA LYS A 319 25.68 27.14 -23.85
C LYS A 319 25.41 28.52 -24.43
N LEU A 320 24.36 28.67 -25.24
CA LEU A 320 23.96 29.97 -25.81
C LEU A 320 23.52 30.95 -24.72
N PHE A 321 22.74 30.49 -23.74
CA PHE A 321 22.27 31.33 -22.65
C PHE A 321 23.41 31.83 -21.76
N ARG A 322 24.52 31.10 -21.65
CA ARG A 322 25.71 31.52 -20.89
C ARG A 322 26.61 32.49 -21.66
N ASP A 323 26.46 32.59 -22.97
CA ASP A 323 27.24 33.50 -23.80
C ASP A 323 26.83 34.95 -23.54
N THR A 324 27.64 35.67 -22.76
CA THR A 324 27.41 37.08 -22.42
C THR A 324 27.64 38.03 -23.59
N SER A 325 28.20 37.58 -24.72
CA SER A 325 28.28 38.37 -25.94
C SER A 325 26.91 38.54 -26.62
N LEU A 326 25.98 37.62 -26.37
CA LEU A 326 24.60 37.73 -26.86
C LEU A 326 23.82 38.76 -26.04
N PRO A 327 22.99 39.61 -26.70
CA PRO A 327 22.13 40.55 -26.00
C PRO A 327 21.22 39.86 -24.98
N MET A 328 21.00 40.50 -23.83
CA MET A 328 20.15 39.97 -22.75
C MET A 328 18.77 39.53 -23.25
N ARG A 329 18.16 40.27 -24.20
CA ARG A 329 16.85 39.94 -24.79
C ARG A 329 16.87 38.61 -25.54
N VAL A 330 17.94 38.34 -26.31
CA VAL A 330 18.11 37.07 -27.03
C VAL A 330 18.21 35.92 -26.03
N ARG A 331 19.04 36.08 -24.99
CA ARG A 331 19.19 35.10 -23.92
C ARG A 331 17.85 34.81 -23.21
N HIS A 332 17.07 35.85 -22.89
CA HIS A 332 15.74 35.68 -22.30
C HIS A 332 14.74 34.99 -23.25
N GLY A 333 14.82 35.27 -24.54
CA GLY A 333 14.04 34.57 -25.56
C GLY A 333 14.39 33.07 -25.61
N LEU A 334 15.68 32.71 -25.57
CA LEU A 334 16.12 31.32 -25.49
C LEU A 334 15.56 30.58 -24.27
N ALA A 335 15.56 31.22 -23.10
CA ALA A 335 14.96 30.64 -21.89
C ALA A 335 13.44 30.42 -22.04
N THR A 336 12.74 31.33 -22.71
CA THR A 336 11.30 31.22 -22.98
C THR A 336 10.98 30.05 -23.91
N VAL A 337 11.72 29.95 -25.02
CA VAL A 337 11.55 28.87 -26.01
C VAL A 337 11.83 27.51 -25.39
N LEU A 338 12.95 27.39 -24.66
CA LEU A 338 13.30 26.14 -23.99
C LEU A 338 12.22 25.73 -23.00
N LYS A 339 11.78 26.66 -22.14
CA LYS A 339 10.76 26.38 -21.13
C LYS A 339 9.46 25.89 -21.77
N ALA A 340 9.00 26.55 -22.83
CA ALA A 340 7.76 26.17 -23.52
C ALA A 340 7.82 24.70 -23.99
N VAL A 341 8.86 24.34 -24.74
CA VAL A 341 8.99 22.99 -25.31
C VAL A 341 9.19 21.91 -24.23
N MET A 342 10.05 22.17 -23.24
CA MET A 342 10.31 21.23 -22.14
C MET A 342 9.05 20.90 -21.35
N VAL A 343 8.31 21.95 -20.98
CA VAL A 343 7.11 21.82 -20.15
C VAL A 343 5.97 21.15 -20.91
N GLN A 344 5.73 21.54 -22.17
CA GLN A 344 4.65 20.93 -22.97
C GLN A 344 4.89 19.43 -23.22
N HIS A 345 6.11 19.05 -23.62
CA HIS A 345 6.45 17.63 -23.80
C HIS A 345 6.30 16.85 -22.49
N SER A 346 6.76 17.42 -21.38
CA SER A 346 6.64 16.74 -20.08
C SER A 346 5.17 16.56 -19.65
N GLN A 347 4.33 17.61 -19.75
CA GLN A 347 2.92 17.50 -19.36
C GLN A 347 2.17 16.46 -20.21
N ALA A 348 2.35 16.51 -21.53
CA ALA A 348 1.72 15.57 -22.45
C ALA A 348 2.16 14.11 -22.19
N ALA A 349 3.47 13.88 -22.02
CA ALA A 349 4.01 12.56 -21.74
C ALA A 349 3.51 12.01 -20.39
N ALA A 350 3.51 12.82 -19.33
CA ALA A 350 3.07 12.38 -18.01
C ALA A 350 1.58 11.94 -18.01
N MET A 351 0.71 12.70 -18.68
CA MET A 351 -0.70 12.33 -18.83
C MET A 351 -0.86 11.04 -19.64
N ALA A 352 -0.24 10.96 -20.82
CA ALA A 352 -0.35 9.79 -21.68
C ALA A 352 0.13 8.52 -20.96
N ILE A 353 1.29 8.58 -20.29
CA ILE A 353 1.88 7.44 -19.60
C ILE A 353 1.08 7.05 -18.35
N SER A 354 0.53 8.04 -17.63
CA SER A 354 -0.40 7.78 -16.52
C SER A 354 -1.61 6.98 -17.00
N GLU A 355 -2.25 7.40 -18.09
CA GLU A 355 -3.40 6.68 -18.66
C GLU A 355 -3.03 5.29 -19.17
N ARG A 356 -1.85 5.14 -19.78
CA ARG A 356 -1.29 3.84 -20.20
C ARG A 356 -0.99 2.91 -19.02
N SER A 357 -0.88 3.45 -17.82
CA SER A 357 -0.73 2.68 -16.58
C SER A 357 -2.08 2.31 -15.94
N GLY A 358 -3.20 2.75 -16.52
CA GLY A 358 -4.55 2.54 -15.99
C GLY A 358 -4.74 3.20 -14.61
N ALA A 359 -5.56 2.60 -13.75
CA ALA A 359 -5.78 3.11 -12.39
C ALA A 359 -4.48 3.25 -11.57
N GLN A 360 -3.45 2.44 -11.87
CA GLN A 360 -2.16 2.53 -11.20
C GLN A 360 -1.47 3.88 -11.44
N GLY A 361 -1.66 4.47 -12.63
CA GLY A 361 -1.11 5.79 -12.95
C GLY A 361 -1.65 6.93 -12.09
N LEU A 362 -2.80 6.75 -11.42
CA LEU A 362 -3.44 7.78 -10.61
C LEU A 362 -2.92 7.84 -9.16
N PHE A 363 -2.28 6.77 -8.67
CA PHE A 363 -1.84 6.72 -7.27
C PHE A 363 -0.54 7.48 -7.05
N ALA A 364 -0.55 8.37 -6.05
CA ALA A 364 0.59 9.21 -5.69
C ALA A 364 1.89 8.44 -5.39
N HIS A 365 1.81 7.21 -4.88
CA HIS A 365 2.99 6.37 -4.61
C HIS A 365 3.70 5.90 -5.89
N ASN A 366 3.01 5.89 -7.03
CA ASN A 366 3.59 5.64 -8.36
C ASN A 366 4.16 6.92 -8.99
N GLN A 367 4.14 8.04 -8.27
CA GLN A 367 4.80 9.32 -8.58
C GLN A 367 4.30 10.08 -9.81
N ILE A 368 3.74 9.44 -10.84
CA ILE A 368 3.39 10.07 -12.13
C ILE A 368 2.49 11.31 -11.94
N THR A 369 1.39 11.18 -11.19
CA THR A 369 0.48 12.32 -10.91
C THR A 369 1.15 13.45 -10.14
N ASN A 370 2.05 13.10 -9.21
CA ASN A 370 2.76 14.08 -8.39
C ASN A 370 3.79 14.88 -9.19
N LEU A 371 4.53 14.19 -10.06
CA LEU A 371 5.51 14.82 -10.95
C LEU A 371 4.81 15.68 -12.02
N HIS A 372 3.66 15.22 -12.53
CA HIS A 372 2.82 16.03 -13.40
C HIS A 372 2.33 17.32 -12.69
N GLY A 373 1.85 17.20 -11.44
CA GLY A 373 1.46 18.36 -10.63
C GLY A 373 2.60 19.36 -10.43
N THR A 374 3.82 18.86 -10.26
CA THR A 374 5.04 19.70 -10.17
C THR A 374 5.28 20.47 -11.47
N MET A 375 5.16 19.82 -12.62
CA MET A 375 5.33 20.46 -13.93
C MET A 375 4.26 21.51 -14.22
N ARG A 376 3.02 21.32 -13.74
CA ARG A 376 1.96 22.34 -13.80
C ARG A 376 2.29 23.59 -12.96
N GLY A 377 2.98 23.42 -11.82
CA GLY A 377 3.50 24.56 -11.07
C GLY A 377 4.54 25.34 -11.87
N ILE A 378 5.44 24.63 -12.55
CA ILE A 378 6.54 25.19 -13.33
C ILE A 378 6.05 25.94 -14.57
N SER A 379 4.95 25.51 -15.20
CA SER A 379 4.37 26.24 -16.35
C SER A 379 3.96 27.68 -15.99
N ILE A 380 3.71 27.96 -14.72
CA ILE A 380 3.26 29.26 -14.20
C ILE A 380 4.40 30.04 -13.53
N ALA A 381 5.25 29.35 -12.75
CA ALA A 381 6.34 29.96 -12.00
C ALA A 381 7.42 30.55 -12.91
N GLU A 382 8.10 31.63 -12.51
CA GLU A 382 9.15 32.30 -13.32
C GLU A 382 8.66 32.75 -14.71
N GLY A 383 7.40 33.18 -14.78
CA GLY A 383 6.74 33.63 -16.00
C GLY A 383 5.85 32.54 -16.59
N ASP A 384 4.57 32.85 -16.68
CA ASP A 384 3.58 32.03 -17.38
C ASP A 384 3.96 31.84 -18.85
N ILE A 385 3.89 30.60 -19.36
CA ILE A 385 4.36 30.27 -20.72
C ILE A 385 3.63 31.10 -21.77
N LEU A 386 2.32 31.29 -21.65
CA LEU A 386 1.56 32.06 -22.63
C LEU A 386 1.96 33.54 -22.57
N ALA A 387 2.06 34.11 -21.38
CA ALA A 387 2.48 35.50 -21.21
C ALA A 387 3.92 35.76 -21.73
N LEU A 388 4.84 34.84 -21.45
CA LEU A 388 6.21 34.89 -21.98
C LEU A 388 6.20 34.76 -23.52
N SER A 389 5.37 33.88 -24.07
CA SER A 389 5.25 33.69 -25.51
C SER A 389 4.69 34.91 -26.22
N ILE A 390 3.65 35.54 -25.67
CA ILE A 390 3.09 36.79 -26.17
C ILE A 390 4.19 37.86 -26.23
N ARG A 391 4.94 38.03 -25.14
CA ARG A 391 6.04 39.00 -25.09
C ARG A 391 7.10 38.69 -26.15
N LEU A 392 7.58 37.45 -26.21
CA LEU A 392 8.64 37.06 -27.15
C LEU A 392 8.20 37.30 -28.60
N ILE A 393 7.09 36.71 -29.03
CA ILE A 393 6.64 36.78 -30.43
C ILE A 393 6.31 38.20 -30.84
N THR A 394 5.67 39.00 -29.99
CA THR A 394 5.40 40.40 -30.33
C THR A 394 6.67 41.23 -30.49
N GLU A 395 7.72 40.96 -29.70
CA GLU A 395 9.01 41.63 -29.87
C GLU A 395 9.76 41.15 -31.13
N LEU A 396 9.66 39.87 -31.49
CA LEU A 396 10.25 39.33 -32.73
C LEU A 396 9.54 39.87 -33.99
N LEU A 397 8.21 39.90 -34.00
CA LEU A 397 7.41 40.45 -35.13
C LEU A 397 7.61 41.97 -35.32
N GLN A 398 8.05 42.67 -34.27
CA GLN A 398 8.40 44.08 -34.31
C GLN A 398 9.87 44.32 -34.69
N ASP A 399 10.60 43.27 -35.07
CA ASP A 399 12.02 43.31 -35.44
C ASP A 399 12.91 43.96 -34.37
N ARG A 400 12.58 43.74 -33.09
CA ARG A 400 13.39 44.29 -31.98
C ARG A 400 14.68 43.51 -31.76
N TYR A 401 14.68 42.23 -32.09
CA TYR A 401 15.81 41.31 -32.09
C TYR A 401 15.37 40.01 -32.80
N ALA A 402 16.34 39.15 -33.12
CA ALA A 402 16.09 37.82 -33.66
C ALA A 402 16.65 36.74 -32.74
N LEU A 403 16.05 35.55 -32.79
CA LEU A 403 16.62 34.33 -32.22
C LEU A 403 17.53 33.63 -33.25
N PRO A 404 18.34 32.63 -32.83
CA PRO A 404 19.21 31.91 -33.75
C PRO A 404 18.44 31.33 -34.95
N ALA A 405 18.85 31.71 -36.16
CA ALA A 405 18.26 31.25 -37.41
C ALA A 405 18.42 29.71 -37.58
N PRO A 406 17.57 29.08 -38.40
CA PRO A 406 17.72 27.68 -38.78
C PRO A 406 19.11 27.36 -39.32
N ARG A 407 19.73 26.28 -38.81
CA ARG A 407 20.99 25.74 -39.36
C ARG A 407 20.76 25.04 -40.69
N ASP A 408 19.64 24.35 -40.79
CA ASP A 408 19.15 23.75 -42.03
C ASP A 408 17.75 24.32 -42.33
N PRO A 409 17.69 25.40 -43.15
CA PRO A 409 16.43 25.99 -43.58
C PRO A 409 15.55 25.04 -44.41
N THR A 410 16.10 23.94 -44.91
CA THR A 410 15.35 22.95 -45.71
C THR A 410 14.69 21.86 -44.86
N SER A 411 15.04 21.77 -43.56
CA SER A 411 14.36 20.83 -42.66
C SER A 411 12.87 21.16 -42.52
N VAL A 412 12.03 20.13 -42.38
CA VAL A 412 10.57 20.31 -42.34
C VAL A 412 10.11 21.21 -41.18
N LEU A 413 10.80 21.15 -40.02
CA LEU A 413 10.49 22.00 -38.87
C LEU A 413 10.93 23.45 -39.08
N ALA A 414 12.03 23.70 -39.80
CA ALA A 414 12.45 25.06 -40.13
C ALA A 414 11.51 25.73 -41.15
N GLN A 415 11.02 24.96 -42.12
CA GLN A 415 10.01 25.44 -43.08
C GLN A 415 8.69 25.78 -42.36
N HIS A 416 8.27 24.95 -41.39
CA HIS A 416 7.11 25.20 -40.53
C HIS A 416 7.24 26.50 -39.74
N GLU A 417 8.34 26.65 -38.97
CA GLU A 417 8.64 27.88 -38.23
C GLU A 417 8.58 29.12 -39.13
N THR A 418 9.30 29.07 -40.26
CA THR A 418 9.42 30.20 -41.18
C THR A 418 8.06 30.63 -41.74
N HIS A 419 7.25 29.67 -42.19
CA HIS A 419 5.95 29.98 -42.78
C HIS A 419 4.96 30.55 -41.76
N LEU A 420 4.94 30.00 -40.53
CA LEU A 420 4.11 30.53 -39.46
C LEU A 420 4.46 32.00 -39.16
N PHE A 421 5.75 32.37 -39.18
CA PHE A 421 6.17 33.77 -39.01
C PHE A 421 5.76 34.69 -40.15
N ILE A 422 5.96 34.28 -41.42
CA ILE A 422 5.61 35.09 -42.60
C ILE A 422 4.15 35.55 -42.54
N SER A 423 3.24 34.63 -42.24
CA SER A 423 1.81 34.92 -42.14
C SER A 423 1.49 36.00 -41.09
N LYS A 424 2.22 36.02 -39.97
CA LYS A 424 1.99 36.97 -38.86
C LYS A 424 2.73 38.28 -39.05
N CYS A 425 3.89 38.29 -39.70
CA CYS A 425 4.58 39.52 -40.09
C CYS A 425 3.71 40.39 -41.00
N ALA A 426 3.00 39.79 -41.96
CA ALA A 426 2.08 40.52 -42.84
C ALA A 426 0.93 41.21 -42.05
N ILE A 427 0.40 40.53 -41.03
CA ILE A 427 -0.65 41.09 -40.16
C ILE A 427 -0.08 42.21 -39.28
N MET A 428 1.11 42.03 -38.70
CA MET A 428 1.75 43.07 -37.86
C MET A 428 2.08 44.33 -38.67
N ALA A 429 2.55 44.17 -39.91
CA ALA A 429 2.84 45.30 -40.81
C ALA A 429 1.59 46.13 -41.14
N SER A 430 0.41 45.51 -41.18
CA SER A 430 -0.87 46.20 -41.43
C SER A 430 -1.53 46.81 -40.19
N SER A 431 -1.06 46.49 -38.97
CA SER A 431 -1.60 47.03 -37.72
C SER A 431 -0.51 47.18 -36.62
N PRO A 432 0.37 48.19 -36.71
CA PRO A 432 1.55 48.32 -35.85
C PRO A 432 1.29 48.72 -34.38
N ILE A 433 0.03 48.93 -33.98
CA ILE A 433 -0.29 49.29 -32.59
C ILE A 433 -0.35 48.01 -31.76
N SER A 434 0.72 47.74 -31.01
CA SER A 434 0.74 46.74 -29.93
C SER A 434 -0.51 46.92 -29.06
N ARG A 435 -1.44 45.96 -29.12
CA ARG A 435 -2.80 45.92 -28.50
C ARG A 435 -3.97 46.38 -29.38
N SER A 436 -3.82 46.44 -30.70
CA SER A 436 -4.98 46.55 -31.61
C SER A 436 -5.89 45.32 -31.48
N ASP A 437 -7.19 45.50 -31.76
CA ASP A 437 -8.16 44.39 -31.81
C ASP A 437 -7.73 43.32 -32.83
N THR A 438 -7.11 43.73 -33.94
CA THR A 438 -6.48 42.84 -34.92
C THR A 438 -5.36 41.99 -34.30
N THR A 439 -4.43 42.60 -33.56
CA THR A 439 -3.36 41.88 -32.86
C THR A 439 -3.94 40.87 -31.87
N ASN A 440 -4.94 41.29 -31.09
CA ASN A 440 -5.61 40.45 -30.10
C ASN A 440 -6.27 39.21 -30.73
N ARG A 441 -6.92 39.38 -31.89
CA ARG A 441 -7.64 38.29 -32.57
C ARG A 441 -6.74 37.37 -33.40
N LEU A 442 -5.73 37.94 -34.08
CA LEU A 442 -5.02 37.22 -35.15
C LEU A 442 -3.57 36.86 -34.82
N ILE A 443 -2.98 37.46 -33.78
CA ILE A 443 -1.58 37.23 -33.38
C ILE A 443 -1.51 36.54 -32.02
N LEU A 444 -2.13 37.10 -30.98
CA LEU A 444 -1.98 36.59 -29.60
C LEU A 444 -2.31 35.09 -29.42
N PRO A 445 -3.38 34.55 -30.04
CA PRO A 445 -3.69 33.11 -29.93
C PRO A 445 -2.61 32.19 -30.51
N HIS A 446 -1.77 32.71 -31.40
CA HIS A 446 -0.71 31.94 -32.06
C HIS A 446 0.67 32.15 -31.45
N CYS A 447 0.81 33.02 -30.44
CA CYS A 447 2.11 33.33 -29.87
C CYS A 447 2.77 32.09 -29.23
N GLN A 448 2.03 31.31 -28.43
CA GLN A 448 2.60 30.10 -27.84
C GLN A 448 2.94 29.04 -28.90
N PRO A 449 2.04 28.68 -29.85
CA PRO A 449 2.39 27.78 -30.95
C PRO A 449 3.63 28.21 -31.77
N LEU A 450 3.81 29.51 -32.00
CA LEU A 450 5.01 30.04 -32.67
C LEU A 450 6.29 29.83 -31.84
N VAL A 451 6.24 30.04 -30.52
CA VAL A 451 7.37 29.76 -29.63
C VAL A 451 7.70 28.27 -29.62
N GLU A 452 6.69 27.41 -29.59
CA GLU A 452 6.86 25.96 -29.66
C GLU A 452 7.46 25.53 -31.00
N ALA A 453 7.04 26.11 -32.12
CA ALA A 453 7.62 25.83 -33.44
C ALA A 453 9.13 26.16 -33.49
N ILE A 454 9.54 27.34 -32.98
CA ILE A 454 10.96 27.70 -32.85
C ILE A 454 11.69 26.65 -32.01
N GLY A 455 11.13 26.32 -30.85
CA GLY A 455 11.77 25.40 -29.92
C GLY A 455 11.86 23.97 -30.45
N HIS A 456 10.86 23.49 -31.17
CA HIS A 456 10.88 22.16 -31.76
C HIS A 456 11.96 22.03 -32.84
N ARG A 457 12.08 23.02 -33.72
CA ARG A 457 13.20 23.08 -34.68
C ARG A 457 14.54 23.12 -33.95
N MET A 458 14.68 24.01 -32.96
CA MET A 458 15.90 24.15 -32.18
C MET A 458 16.31 22.85 -31.47
N ALA A 459 15.34 22.13 -30.89
CA ALA A 459 15.59 20.85 -30.23
C ALA A 459 16.00 19.77 -31.23
N TYR A 460 15.35 19.70 -32.39
CA TYR A 460 15.73 18.80 -33.48
C TYR A 460 17.17 19.06 -33.96
N GLU A 461 17.52 20.32 -34.24
CA GLU A 461 18.88 20.68 -34.65
C GLU A 461 19.93 20.37 -33.58
N ALA A 462 19.60 20.58 -32.31
CA ALA A 462 20.46 20.22 -31.19
C ALA A 462 20.72 18.71 -31.14
N ALA A 463 19.68 17.89 -31.30
CA ALA A 463 19.79 16.43 -31.32
C ALA A 463 20.63 15.93 -32.50
N VAL A 464 20.40 16.45 -33.71
CA VAL A 464 21.23 16.15 -34.89
C VAL A 464 22.69 16.54 -34.63
N SER A 465 22.93 17.73 -34.07
CA SER A 465 24.28 18.23 -33.80
C SER A 465 25.01 17.45 -32.70
N ALA A 466 24.28 16.91 -31.73
CA ALA A 466 24.82 16.11 -30.63
C ALA A 466 25.02 14.63 -31.02
N GLY A 467 24.58 14.22 -32.21
CA GLY A 467 24.69 12.83 -32.66
C GLY A 467 23.73 11.87 -31.93
N VAL A 468 22.53 12.35 -31.56
CA VAL A 468 21.45 11.47 -31.08
C VAL A 468 21.10 10.46 -32.19
N SER A 469 20.79 9.22 -31.81
CA SER A 469 20.45 8.16 -32.78
C SER A 469 19.33 8.60 -33.74
N GLN A 470 19.49 8.31 -35.03
CA GLN A 470 18.51 8.67 -36.05
C GLN A 470 17.12 8.11 -35.73
N ASP A 471 17.03 6.90 -35.17
CA ASP A 471 15.73 6.30 -34.77
C ASP A 471 14.98 7.17 -33.75
N LEU A 472 15.70 7.75 -32.79
CA LEU A 472 15.13 8.65 -31.77
C LEU A 472 14.79 10.00 -32.38
N ILE A 473 15.62 10.52 -33.30
CA ILE A 473 15.35 11.76 -34.02
C ILE A 473 14.09 11.63 -34.88
N ASP A 474 13.93 10.52 -35.61
CA ASP A 474 12.76 10.27 -36.46
C ASP A 474 11.48 10.16 -35.63
N MET A 475 11.55 9.48 -34.48
CA MET A 475 10.42 9.38 -33.55
C MET A 475 10.05 10.74 -32.95
N TYR A 476 11.04 11.55 -32.57
CA TYR A 476 10.80 12.91 -32.11
C TYR A 476 10.17 13.76 -33.21
N LEU A 477 10.72 13.71 -34.43
CA LEU A 477 10.27 14.47 -35.58
C LEU A 477 8.79 14.18 -35.89
N VAL A 478 8.41 12.91 -36.01
CA VAL A 478 7.02 12.56 -36.30
C VAL A 478 6.08 12.93 -35.14
N SER A 479 6.55 12.83 -33.89
CA SER A 479 5.76 13.28 -32.72
C SER A 479 5.44 14.77 -32.77
N VAL A 480 6.37 15.59 -33.27
CA VAL A 480 6.18 17.04 -33.45
C VAL A 480 5.32 17.34 -34.68
N VAL A 481 5.57 16.67 -35.81
CA VAL A 481 4.77 16.85 -37.04
C VAL A 481 3.29 16.60 -36.78
N LYS A 482 2.96 15.62 -35.94
CA LYS A 482 1.58 15.30 -35.56
C LYS A 482 0.88 16.40 -34.76
N LEU A 483 1.61 17.34 -34.13
CA LEU A 483 1.00 18.48 -33.43
C LEU A 483 0.33 19.46 -34.39
N ASP A 484 0.76 19.51 -35.65
CA ASP A 484 0.21 20.38 -36.69
C ASP A 484 0.16 19.68 -38.07
N ALA A 485 -0.29 18.42 -38.09
CA ALA A 485 -0.26 17.58 -39.29
C ALA A 485 -0.96 18.21 -40.50
N GLY A 486 -2.03 18.99 -40.26
CA GLY A 486 -2.75 19.70 -41.30
C GLY A 486 -1.85 20.67 -42.07
N TRP A 487 -0.99 21.40 -41.37
CA TRP A 487 -0.03 22.31 -41.99
C TRP A 487 0.98 21.56 -42.88
N TYR A 488 1.55 20.47 -42.38
CA TYR A 488 2.54 19.69 -43.13
C TYR A 488 1.94 19.06 -44.40
N ILE A 489 0.66 18.64 -44.32
CA ILE A 489 -0.07 18.12 -45.47
C ILE A 489 -0.30 19.21 -46.52
N GLU A 490 -0.79 20.38 -46.09
CA GLU A 490 -1.15 21.49 -46.97
C GLU A 490 0.08 22.12 -47.66
N TYR A 491 1.15 22.38 -46.90
CA TYR A 491 2.26 23.20 -47.38
C TYR A 491 3.51 22.42 -47.81
N LEU A 492 3.75 21.22 -47.28
CA LEU A 492 4.88 20.38 -47.68
C LEU A 492 4.47 19.19 -48.58
N GLY A 493 3.17 19.06 -48.90
CA GLY A 493 2.67 17.98 -49.76
C GLY A 493 2.79 16.59 -49.12
N MET A 494 2.95 16.52 -47.80
CA MET A 494 2.89 15.25 -47.08
C MET A 494 1.46 14.68 -47.14
N THR A 495 1.33 13.37 -47.08
CA THR A 495 0.01 12.72 -46.94
C THR A 495 -0.17 12.22 -45.51
N GLY A 496 -1.42 12.13 -45.04
CA GLY A 496 -1.70 11.53 -43.73
C GLY A 496 -1.12 10.11 -43.61
N LYS A 497 -1.20 9.32 -44.69
CA LYS A 497 -0.59 8.00 -44.78
C LYS A 497 0.93 8.02 -44.60
N GLN A 498 1.64 8.97 -45.21
CA GLN A 498 3.09 9.09 -45.01
C GLN A 498 3.45 9.41 -43.55
N ILE A 499 2.67 10.28 -42.88
CA ILE A 499 2.90 10.60 -41.47
C ILE A 499 2.67 9.36 -40.58
N GLU A 500 1.61 8.58 -40.85
CA GLU A 500 1.34 7.30 -40.16
C GLU A 500 2.46 6.27 -40.40
N GLU A 501 2.96 6.15 -41.62
CA GLU A 501 4.07 5.26 -41.98
C GLU A 501 5.38 5.67 -41.30
N MET A 502 5.65 6.98 -41.18
CA MET A 502 6.79 7.51 -40.43
C MET A 502 6.74 7.09 -38.96
N GLU A 503 5.58 7.22 -38.31
CA GLU A 503 5.39 6.82 -36.91
C GLU A 503 5.54 5.31 -36.74
N CYS A 504 4.87 4.52 -37.58
CA CYS A 504 4.95 3.07 -37.52
C CYS A 504 6.40 2.60 -37.67
N SER A 505 7.11 3.13 -38.66
CA SER A 505 8.50 2.78 -38.95
C SER A 505 9.46 3.18 -37.82
N ALA A 506 9.26 4.36 -37.21
CA ALA A 506 10.09 4.80 -36.08
C ALA A 506 9.86 3.92 -34.84
N VAL A 507 8.60 3.58 -34.54
CA VAL A 507 8.25 2.66 -33.45
C VAL A 507 8.79 1.26 -33.72
N ASP A 508 8.72 0.75 -34.95
CA ASP A 508 9.29 -0.56 -35.33
C ASP A 508 10.78 -0.63 -35.04
N ARG A 509 11.54 0.41 -35.43
CA ARG A 509 12.98 0.44 -35.20
C ARG A 509 13.32 0.54 -33.71
N LEU A 510 12.55 1.29 -32.92
CA LEU A 510 12.83 1.51 -31.50
C LEU A 510 12.35 0.36 -30.59
N VAL A 511 11.21 -0.25 -30.90
CA VAL A 511 10.69 -1.40 -30.15
C VAL A 511 11.37 -2.69 -30.58
N GLY A 512 11.59 -2.87 -31.88
CA GLY A 512 12.12 -4.11 -32.44
C GLY A 512 11.17 -5.31 -32.27
N ASN A 513 11.70 -6.51 -32.54
CA ASN A 513 10.98 -7.78 -32.41
C ASN A 513 11.40 -8.57 -31.16
N ASP A 514 12.08 -7.93 -30.20
CA ASP A 514 12.77 -8.59 -29.09
C ASP A 514 11.94 -8.71 -27.80
N GLY A 515 10.62 -8.49 -27.89
CA GLY A 515 9.71 -8.52 -26.74
C GLY A 515 9.79 -7.26 -25.85
N GLY A 516 10.42 -6.18 -26.32
CA GLY A 516 10.51 -4.90 -25.61
C GLY A 516 11.83 -4.69 -24.86
N LYS A 517 12.82 -5.58 -25.03
CA LYS A 517 14.14 -5.46 -24.40
C LYS A 517 14.90 -4.24 -24.86
N LYS A 518 14.78 -3.84 -26.13
CA LYS A 518 15.39 -2.60 -26.64
C LYS A 518 14.81 -1.37 -25.93
N VAL A 519 13.50 -1.35 -25.69
CA VAL A 519 12.83 -0.25 -24.97
C VAL A 519 13.23 -0.24 -23.49
N GLU A 520 13.32 -1.41 -22.87
CA GLU A 520 13.82 -1.58 -21.50
C GLU A 520 15.24 -1.04 -21.36
N ALA A 521 16.16 -1.44 -22.24
CA ALA A 521 17.53 -0.95 -22.24
C ALA A 521 17.64 0.58 -22.43
N LEU A 522 16.73 1.18 -23.21
CA LEU A 522 16.68 2.64 -23.39
C LEU A 522 16.26 3.37 -22.11
N VAL A 523 15.34 2.81 -21.31
CA VAL A 523 14.96 3.41 -20.02
C VAL A 523 15.92 3.08 -18.90
N ASP A 524 16.58 1.93 -18.93
CA ASP A 524 17.64 1.58 -17.97
C ASP A 524 18.83 2.53 -18.10
N ALA A 525 19.13 2.97 -19.33
CA ALA A 525 20.15 3.99 -19.59
C ALA A 525 19.83 5.36 -18.95
N PHE A 526 18.60 5.61 -18.49
CA PHE A 526 18.27 6.80 -17.71
C PHE A 526 18.84 6.76 -16.28
N GLY A 527 19.20 5.58 -15.77
CA GLY A 527 19.77 5.42 -14.43
C GLY A 527 18.75 5.69 -13.30
N VAL A 528 17.46 5.50 -13.57
CA VAL A 528 16.42 5.55 -12.54
C VAL A 528 16.48 4.24 -11.76
N GLU A 529 17.01 4.27 -10.54
CA GLU A 529 17.05 3.10 -9.66
C GLU A 529 15.63 2.54 -9.49
N GLU A 530 15.51 1.23 -9.67
CA GLU A 530 14.25 0.50 -9.57
C GLU A 530 13.80 0.34 -8.10
N SER A 531 12.72 -0.40 -7.87
CA SER A 531 12.20 -0.70 -6.51
C SER A 531 13.35 -1.07 -5.56
N PRO A 532 13.26 -0.83 -4.24
CA PRO A 532 14.29 -1.27 -3.29
C PRO A 532 14.70 -2.74 -3.41
N PHE A 533 13.85 -3.57 -4.04
CA PHE A 533 14.09 -4.98 -4.32
C PHE A 533 14.36 -5.31 -5.80
N ASP A 534 14.79 -4.34 -6.59
CA ASP A 534 15.23 -4.53 -7.98
C ASP A 534 16.74 -4.18 -8.12
N ARG A 535 17.44 -4.07 -6.98
CA ARG A 535 18.86 -3.74 -6.92
C ARG A 535 19.73 -4.88 -7.45
N ASP A 536 20.83 -4.54 -8.09
CA ASP A 536 21.83 -5.48 -8.61
C ASP A 536 22.74 -6.07 -7.53
N ASP A 537 22.72 -5.51 -6.32
CA ASP A 537 23.52 -5.94 -5.16
C ASP A 537 22.89 -7.10 -4.35
N GLY A 538 21.73 -7.63 -4.78
CA GLY A 538 21.07 -8.76 -4.13
C GLY A 538 21.76 -10.10 -4.41
N ASP A 539 21.91 -10.92 -3.37
CA ASP A 539 22.54 -12.25 -3.43
C ASP A 539 21.52 -13.40 -3.50
N ILE A 540 20.22 -13.06 -3.50
CA ILE A 540 19.11 -14.01 -3.67
C ILE A 540 17.86 -13.33 -4.23
N VAL A 541 17.09 -14.05 -5.04
CA VAL A 541 15.81 -13.58 -5.58
C VAL A 541 14.66 -14.36 -4.96
N LEU A 542 13.70 -13.69 -4.33
CA LEU A 542 12.41 -14.28 -3.96
C LEU A 542 11.42 -14.06 -5.10
N GLN A 543 10.74 -15.13 -5.55
CA GLN A 543 9.71 -15.04 -6.58
C GLN A 543 8.33 -15.25 -5.97
N SER A 544 7.45 -14.26 -6.08
CA SER A 544 6.06 -14.35 -5.61
C SER A 544 5.23 -15.32 -6.46
N SER A 545 4.07 -15.74 -5.94
CA SER A 545 3.18 -16.68 -6.62
C SER A 545 2.54 -16.13 -7.90
N ASP A 546 2.46 -14.81 -8.06
CA ASP A 546 2.05 -14.11 -9.29
C ASP A 546 3.23 -13.77 -10.21
N GLY A 547 4.43 -14.31 -9.93
CA GLY A 547 5.58 -14.32 -10.83
C GLY A 547 6.51 -13.11 -10.74
N VAL A 548 6.32 -12.22 -9.77
CA VAL A 548 7.19 -11.04 -9.54
C VAL A 548 8.45 -11.46 -8.78
N LYS A 549 9.60 -10.97 -9.22
CA LYS A 549 10.91 -11.28 -8.63
C LYS A 549 11.37 -10.11 -7.75
N PHE A 550 11.91 -10.42 -6.59
CA PHE A 550 12.44 -9.48 -5.60
C PHE A 550 13.90 -9.83 -5.33
N SER A 551 14.82 -9.00 -5.82
CA SER A 551 16.23 -9.02 -5.47
C SER A 551 16.41 -8.62 -4.00
N THR A 552 16.98 -9.54 -3.22
CA THR A 552 17.10 -9.45 -1.76
C THR A 552 18.47 -9.93 -1.29
N HIS A 553 18.71 -9.85 0.01
CA HIS A 553 19.98 -10.08 0.68
C HIS A 553 19.74 -11.13 1.76
N LYS A 554 20.38 -12.30 1.62
CA LYS A 554 20.29 -13.43 2.55
C LYS A 554 20.54 -12.98 3.98
N ILE A 555 21.50 -12.08 4.20
CA ILE A 555 21.86 -11.59 5.53
C ILE A 555 20.70 -10.85 6.22
N ILE A 556 19.95 -10.02 5.50
CA ILE A 556 18.83 -9.26 6.06
C ILE A 556 17.67 -10.21 6.38
N LEU A 557 17.34 -11.11 5.45
CA LEU A 557 16.31 -12.13 5.65
C LEU A 557 16.65 -13.05 6.83
N THR A 558 17.91 -13.49 6.96
CA THR A 558 18.42 -14.31 8.07
C THR A 558 18.27 -13.61 9.41
N ILE A 559 18.63 -12.32 9.49
CA ILE A 559 18.51 -11.53 10.72
C ILE A 559 17.04 -11.36 11.13
N ALA A 560 16.16 -11.15 10.15
CA ALA A 560 14.75 -10.83 10.41
C ALA A 560 13.87 -12.08 10.62
N SER A 561 14.31 -13.25 10.14
CA SER A 561 13.53 -14.48 10.08
C SER A 561 14.39 -15.71 10.37
N PRO A 562 14.15 -16.40 11.50
CA PRO A 562 14.76 -17.70 11.78
C PRO A 562 14.46 -18.74 10.71
N PHE A 563 13.27 -18.71 10.10
CA PHE A 563 12.91 -19.60 9.00
C PHE A 563 13.87 -19.46 7.81
N PHE A 564 14.13 -18.22 7.37
CA PHE A 564 15.06 -17.99 6.27
C PHE A 564 16.50 -18.35 6.67
N ALA A 565 16.89 -18.12 7.93
CA ALA A 565 18.19 -18.57 8.45
C ALA A 565 18.38 -20.08 8.32
N ASP A 566 17.40 -20.87 8.77
CA ASP A 566 17.44 -22.34 8.70
C ASP A 566 17.40 -22.83 7.24
N MET A 567 16.53 -22.23 6.42
CA MET A 567 16.41 -22.58 5.00
C MET A 567 17.73 -22.37 4.24
N PHE A 568 18.41 -21.25 4.47
CA PHE A 568 19.71 -20.98 3.84
C PHE A 568 20.83 -21.86 4.40
N ALA A 569 20.79 -22.22 5.69
CA ALA A 569 21.74 -23.14 6.28
C ALA A 569 21.64 -24.56 5.67
N ILE A 570 20.41 -25.05 5.44
CA ILE A 570 20.15 -26.35 4.82
C ILE A 570 20.61 -26.35 3.35
N GLY A 571 20.25 -25.32 2.57
CA GLY A 571 20.64 -25.23 1.16
C GLY A 571 22.15 -25.08 0.92
N SER A 572 22.89 -24.61 1.92
CA SER A 572 24.36 -24.53 1.88
C SER A 572 25.04 -25.90 1.99
N ALA A 573 24.35 -26.91 2.52
CA ALA A 573 24.88 -28.28 2.67
C ALA A 573 24.66 -29.14 1.41
N SER A 574 23.84 -28.69 0.45
CA SER A 574 23.42 -29.44 -0.74
C SER A 574 23.81 -28.75 -2.05
N GLN A 575 24.99 -28.13 -2.13
CA GLN A 575 25.52 -27.59 -3.39
C GLN A 575 26.15 -28.69 -4.27
N SER A 576 25.30 -29.52 -4.87
CA SER A 576 25.61 -30.24 -6.10
C SER A 576 24.30 -30.49 -6.83
N THR A 577 24.19 -29.98 -8.07
CA THR A 577 23.05 -30.05 -9.02
C THR A 577 21.94 -29.00 -8.84
N ALA A 578 22.15 -27.79 -9.39
CA ALA A 578 21.05 -26.88 -9.76
C ALA A 578 20.97 -26.81 -11.29
N THR A 579 19.80 -27.09 -11.85
CA THR A 579 19.49 -27.01 -13.29
C THR A 579 19.16 -25.56 -13.70
N GLY A 580 19.31 -25.23 -14.98
CA GLY A 580 19.29 -23.85 -15.50
C GLY A 580 18.01 -23.02 -15.30
N ASP A 581 16.94 -23.58 -14.73
CA ASP A 581 15.71 -22.87 -14.36
C ASP A 581 15.74 -22.24 -12.95
N ASP A 582 16.68 -22.64 -12.08
CA ASP A 582 16.75 -22.22 -10.66
C ASP A 582 17.63 -20.98 -10.41
N THR A 583 18.16 -20.38 -11.47
CA THR A 583 19.07 -19.22 -11.41
C THR A 583 18.64 -18.14 -12.39
N THR A 584 18.82 -16.87 -12.02
CA THR A 584 18.69 -15.75 -12.97
C THR A 584 19.77 -15.83 -14.05
N ASN A 585 19.63 -15.05 -15.13
CA ASN A 585 20.67 -14.92 -16.17
C ASN A 585 22.04 -14.45 -15.62
N SER A 586 22.06 -13.87 -14.41
CA SER A 586 23.25 -13.43 -13.67
C SER A 586 23.81 -14.49 -12.70
N GLY A 587 23.22 -15.67 -12.60
CA GLY A 587 23.63 -16.74 -11.69
C GLY A 587 23.11 -16.62 -10.25
N THR A 588 22.18 -15.70 -9.97
CA THR A 588 21.59 -15.51 -8.64
C THR A 588 20.49 -16.54 -8.38
N PRO A 589 20.50 -17.27 -7.23
CA PRO A 589 19.48 -18.27 -6.93
C PRO A 589 18.08 -17.67 -6.80
N VAL A 590 17.07 -18.32 -7.37
CA VAL A 590 15.66 -17.93 -7.30
C VAL A 590 14.91 -18.88 -6.36
N ILE A 591 14.18 -18.33 -5.37
CA ILE A 591 13.35 -19.11 -4.45
C ILE A 591 11.88 -18.73 -4.64
N PRO A 592 11.02 -19.64 -5.13
CA PRO A 592 9.59 -19.39 -5.22
C PRO A 592 8.96 -19.38 -3.82
N VAL A 593 8.09 -18.41 -3.58
CA VAL A 593 7.29 -18.27 -2.37
C VAL A 593 5.80 -18.21 -2.72
N THR A 594 4.94 -18.53 -1.75
CA THR A 594 3.49 -18.67 -2.03
C THR A 594 2.73 -17.36 -1.97
N GLU A 595 3.32 -16.32 -1.39
CA GLU A 595 2.69 -15.01 -1.22
C GLU A 595 2.61 -14.27 -2.56
N THR A 596 1.56 -13.47 -2.72
CA THR A 596 1.42 -12.56 -3.86
C THR A 596 2.48 -11.46 -3.79
N SER A 597 2.75 -10.81 -4.92
CA SER A 597 3.71 -9.70 -4.96
C SER A 597 3.37 -8.57 -3.98
N ALA A 598 2.08 -8.27 -3.75
CA ALA A 598 1.65 -7.24 -2.81
C ALA A 598 1.98 -7.59 -1.35
N THR A 599 1.70 -8.83 -0.95
CA THR A 599 1.97 -9.32 0.42
C THR A 599 3.47 -9.48 0.64
N LEU A 600 4.20 -9.95 -0.38
CA LEU A 600 5.65 -10.11 -0.32
C LEU A 600 6.40 -8.77 -0.30
N ASP A 601 6.01 -7.78 -1.10
CA ASP A 601 6.57 -6.42 -1.03
C ASP A 601 6.35 -5.82 0.36
N THR A 602 5.14 -5.98 0.90
CA THR A 602 4.80 -5.48 2.24
C THR A 602 5.64 -6.16 3.33
N PHE A 603 5.78 -7.48 3.26
CA PHE A 603 6.65 -8.27 4.13
C PHE A 603 8.10 -7.77 4.06
N LEU A 604 8.64 -7.65 2.86
CA LEU A 604 10.04 -7.26 2.63
C LEU A 604 10.30 -5.83 3.10
N ARG A 605 9.41 -4.88 2.86
CA ARG A 605 9.55 -3.51 3.35
C ARG A 605 9.48 -3.38 4.87
N LEU A 606 8.75 -4.27 5.54
CA LEU A 606 8.72 -4.33 7.00
C LEU A 606 10.01 -4.94 7.58
N VAL A 607 10.68 -5.81 6.81
CA VAL A 607 11.95 -6.46 7.15
C VAL A 607 13.16 -5.56 6.84
N TYR A 608 13.13 -4.86 5.72
CA TYR A 608 14.24 -4.06 5.21
C TYR A 608 14.27 -2.65 5.81
N PRO A 609 15.45 -2.00 5.84
CA PRO A 609 15.58 -0.60 6.25
C PRO A 609 15.12 0.37 5.15
N VAL A 610 13.89 0.20 4.68
CA VAL A 610 13.24 0.99 3.61
C VAL A 610 11.89 1.53 4.11
N ASP A 611 11.20 2.27 3.25
CA ASP A 611 9.88 2.82 3.57
C ASP A 611 8.88 1.72 3.93
N LYS A 612 8.41 1.76 5.18
CA LYS A 612 7.42 0.83 5.71
C LYS A 612 6.03 1.18 5.16
N PRO A 613 5.30 0.20 4.60
CA PRO A 613 3.98 0.44 4.02
C PRO A 613 2.92 0.66 5.11
N ALA A 614 1.89 1.43 4.79
CA ALA A 614 0.72 1.60 5.63
C ALA A 614 -0.32 0.51 5.32
N LEU A 615 -0.63 -0.34 6.29
CA LEU A 615 -1.62 -1.40 6.17
C LEU A 615 -3.04 -0.82 6.36
N LYS A 616 -3.88 -0.84 5.32
CA LYS A 616 -5.17 -0.12 5.29
C LYS A 616 -6.40 -1.02 5.13
N GLY A 617 -6.21 -2.34 5.02
CA GLY A 617 -7.32 -3.30 4.92
C GLY A 617 -7.16 -4.50 5.85
N LEU A 618 -8.28 -5.02 6.37
CA LEU A 618 -8.28 -6.22 7.22
C LEU A 618 -7.79 -7.47 6.49
N ALA A 619 -8.11 -7.63 5.19
CA ALA A 619 -7.65 -8.75 4.39
C ALA A 619 -6.12 -8.71 4.17
N GLU A 620 -5.61 -7.54 3.76
CA GLU A 620 -4.17 -7.26 3.62
C GLU A 620 -3.41 -7.53 4.93
N ILE A 621 -3.92 -7.01 6.07
CA ILE A 621 -3.31 -7.24 7.39
C ILE A 621 -3.26 -8.73 7.71
N ALA A 622 -4.33 -9.48 7.41
CA ALA A 622 -4.40 -10.91 7.68
C ALA A 622 -3.39 -11.70 6.82
N GLU A 623 -3.28 -11.40 5.53
CA GLU A 623 -2.28 -12.02 4.63
C GLU A 623 -0.84 -11.73 5.07
N VAL A 624 -0.56 -10.50 5.50
CA VAL A 624 0.77 -10.10 5.99
C VAL A 624 1.08 -10.74 7.34
N LEU A 625 0.09 -10.88 8.23
CA LEU A 625 0.23 -11.62 9.49
C LEU A 625 0.51 -13.11 9.23
N GLU A 626 -0.15 -13.71 8.24
CA GLU A 626 0.09 -15.09 7.82
C GLU A 626 1.52 -15.27 7.31
N ALA A 627 1.98 -14.40 6.42
CA ALA A 627 3.36 -14.40 5.93
C ALA A 627 4.36 -14.19 7.07
N GLY A 628 4.11 -13.22 7.96
CA GLY A 628 4.93 -12.95 9.14
C GLY A 628 5.05 -14.16 10.07
N ARG A 629 3.94 -14.88 10.31
CA ARG A 629 3.92 -16.10 11.12
C ARG A 629 4.63 -17.26 10.41
N LYS A 630 4.30 -17.50 9.14
CA LYS A 630 4.89 -18.56 8.30
C LYS A 630 6.42 -18.45 8.25
N TYR A 631 6.92 -17.24 8.05
CA TYR A 631 8.35 -16.94 8.00
C TYR A 631 8.95 -16.57 9.36
N GLN A 632 8.20 -16.69 10.46
CA GLN A 632 8.69 -16.38 11.82
C GLN A 632 9.32 -14.97 11.95
N ALA A 633 8.82 -14.00 11.17
CA ALA A 633 9.37 -12.65 11.08
C ALA A 633 8.66 -11.71 12.05
N SER A 634 9.16 -11.63 13.30
CA SER A 634 8.54 -10.78 14.34
C SER A 634 8.51 -9.29 13.98
N ALA A 635 9.45 -8.83 13.14
CA ALA A 635 9.50 -7.48 12.58
C ALA A 635 8.29 -7.15 11.69
N VAL A 636 7.63 -8.18 11.13
CA VAL A 636 6.42 -8.07 10.32
C VAL A 636 5.17 -8.25 11.20
N SER A 637 5.16 -9.26 12.06
CA SER A 637 3.98 -9.59 12.88
C SER A 637 3.58 -8.48 13.85
N LYS A 638 4.55 -7.80 14.50
CA LYS A 638 4.25 -6.74 15.50
C LYS A 638 3.57 -5.50 14.89
N PRO A 639 4.09 -4.89 13.79
CA PRO A 639 3.39 -3.81 13.11
C PRO A 639 2.01 -4.20 12.57
N ALA A 640 1.88 -5.39 11.98
CA ALA A 640 0.61 -5.85 11.43
C ALA A 640 -0.45 -6.10 12.52
N ALA A 641 -0.06 -6.66 13.68
CA ALA A 641 -0.92 -6.78 14.85
C ALA A 641 -1.35 -5.41 15.39
N THR A 642 -0.45 -4.41 15.37
CA THR A 642 -0.79 -3.04 15.76
C THR A 642 -1.81 -2.41 14.81
N ALA A 643 -1.65 -2.61 13.50
CA ALA A 643 -2.62 -2.14 12.51
C ALA A 643 -4.00 -2.82 12.69
N LEU A 644 -4.02 -4.12 12.99
CA LEU A 644 -5.24 -4.89 13.26
C LEU A 644 -6.07 -4.27 14.40
N ARG A 645 -5.41 -3.76 15.46
CA ARG A 645 -6.09 -3.10 16.60
C ARG A 645 -6.91 -1.88 16.18
N GLY A 646 -6.48 -1.16 15.14
CA GLY A 646 -7.19 0.02 14.62
C GLY A 646 -8.61 -0.28 14.11
N TYR A 647 -8.92 -1.55 13.82
CA TYR A 647 -10.22 -1.97 13.28
C TYR A 647 -11.16 -2.57 14.33
N ILE A 648 -10.73 -2.68 15.60
CA ILE A 648 -11.54 -3.28 16.66
C ILE A 648 -12.88 -2.56 16.83
N THR A 649 -12.88 -1.23 16.72
CA THR A 649 -14.10 -0.43 16.93
C THR A 649 -15.14 -0.62 15.83
N SER A 650 -14.68 -0.82 14.59
CA SER A 650 -15.54 -0.93 13.41
C SER A 650 -15.94 -2.38 13.10
N ASN A 651 -15.06 -3.35 13.36
CA ASN A 651 -15.22 -4.76 12.96
C ASN A 651 -14.72 -5.74 14.04
N PRO A 652 -15.25 -5.71 15.27
CA PRO A 652 -14.69 -6.47 16.39
C PRO A 652 -14.74 -8.00 16.21
N HIS A 653 -15.83 -8.55 15.65
CA HIS A 653 -15.97 -9.99 15.44
C HIS A 653 -14.96 -10.54 14.40
N LYS A 654 -14.77 -9.81 13.30
CA LYS A 654 -13.78 -10.15 12.27
C LYS A 654 -12.35 -10.04 12.80
N VAL A 655 -12.05 -8.99 13.57
CA VAL A 655 -10.74 -8.84 14.23
C VAL A 655 -10.50 -9.97 15.22
N PHE A 656 -11.51 -10.38 15.98
CA PHE A 656 -11.41 -11.52 16.90
C PHE A 656 -11.06 -12.82 16.14
N ALA A 657 -11.73 -13.09 15.02
CA ALA A 657 -11.47 -14.27 14.20
C ALA A 657 -10.04 -14.27 13.63
N ILE A 658 -9.59 -13.15 13.07
CA ILE A 658 -8.23 -12.98 12.55
C ILE A 658 -7.21 -13.15 13.68
N ALA A 659 -7.41 -12.50 14.82
CA ALA A 659 -6.52 -12.59 15.97
C ALA A 659 -6.43 -14.03 16.49
N CYS A 660 -7.55 -14.76 16.54
CA CYS A 660 -7.55 -16.16 16.93
C CYS A 660 -6.81 -17.07 15.94
N ARG A 661 -7.06 -16.88 14.64
CA ARG A 661 -6.35 -17.61 13.58
C ARG A 661 -4.84 -17.36 13.60
N MET A 662 -4.43 -16.15 13.97
CA MET A 662 -3.02 -15.72 14.02
C MET A 662 -2.35 -15.91 15.39
N GLU A 663 -3.03 -16.53 16.36
CA GLU A 663 -2.56 -16.74 17.73
C GLU A 663 -2.19 -15.45 18.51
N LEU A 664 -2.94 -14.36 18.27
CA LEU A 664 -2.76 -13.05 18.91
C LEU A 664 -3.71 -12.86 20.10
N GLU A 665 -3.30 -13.32 21.29
CA GLU A 665 -4.15 -13.38 22.50
C GLU A 665 -4.60 -11.98 22.97
N GLU A 666 -3.72 -10.98 22.92
CA GLU A 666 -4.02 -9.61 23.33
C GLU A 666 -5.06 -8.96 22.42
N GLU A 667 -4.86 -9.07 21.10
CA GLU A 667 -5.78 -8.60 20.07
C GLU A 667 -7.14 -9.28 20.16
N ALA A 668 -7.17 -10.60 20.35
CA ALA A 668 -8.40 -11.36 20.57
C ALA A 668 -9.16 -10.86 21.81
N ARG A 669 -8.45 -10.62 22.92
CA ARG A 669 -9.07 -10.09 24.15
C ARG A 669 -9.62 -8.68 23.97
N MET A 670 -8.89 -7.80 23.30
CA MET A 670 -9.36 -6.44 23.03
C MET A 670 -10.61 -6.45 22.13
N ALA A 671 -10.62 -7.31 21.10
CA ALA A 671 -11.76 -7.48 20.22
C ALA A 671 -12.99 -8.05 20.95
N ALA A 672 -12.81 -9.10 21.75
CA ALA A 672 -13.87 -9.70 22.56
C ALA A 672 -14.49 -8.72 23.56
N LYS A 673 -13.65 -7.91 24.23
CA LYS A 673 -14.12 -6.84 25.13
C LYS A 673 -15.00 -5.82 24.39
N HIS A 674 -14.64 -5.48 23.15
CA HIS A 674 -15.46 -4.56 22.33
C HIS A 674 -16.77 -5.21 21.89
N CYS A 675 -16.75 -6.48 21.43
CA CYS A 675 -17.95 -7.26 21.14
C CYS A 675 -18.95 -7.25 22.31
N ALA A 676 -18.43 -7.49 23.53
CA ALA A 676 -19.22 -7.53 24.76
C ALA A 676 -19.81 -6.17 25.18
N SER A 677 -19.34 -5.07 24.59
CA SER A 677 -19.79 -3.68 24.88
C SER A 677 -20.80 -3.13 23.87
N LEU A 678 -21.12 -3.87 22.80
CA LEU A 678 -22.07 -3.46 21.79
C LEU A 678 -23.50 -3.37 22.36
N GLN A 679 -24.31 -2.43 21.89
CA GLN A 679 -25.73 -2.33 22.26
C GLN A 679 -26.52 -3.45 21.57
N ASN A 680 -27.29 -4.23 22.34
CA ASN A 680 -28.12 -5.35 21.86
C ASN A 680 -27.36 -6.33 20.92
N PRO A 681 -26.27 -6.98 21.35
CA PRO A 681 -25.60 -7.95 20.50
C PRO A 681 -26.55 -9.13 20.24
N PRO A 682 -26.64 -9.63 18.99
CA PRO A 682 -27.44 -10.80 18.68
C PRO A 682 -26.95 -12.00 19.51
N GLU A 683 -27.87 -12.87 19.94
CA GLU A 683 -27.56 -13.98 20.88
C GLU A 683 -26.45 -14.91 20.35
N PHE A 684 -26.35 -15.07 19.02
CA PHE A 684 -25.29 -15.82 18.34
C PHE A 684 -24.84 -15.06 17.06
N HIS A 685 -23.77 -14.28 17.13
CA HIS A 685 -23.14 -13.69 15.93
C HIS A 685 -22.07 -14.63 15.35
N TYR A 686 -22.08 -14.85 14.04
CA TYR A 686 -21.06 -15.63 13.34
C TYR A 686 -20.51 -14.83 12.15
N ASP A 687 -19.20 -14.54 12.18
CA ASP A 687 -18.49 -13.92 11.07
C ASP A 687 -17.93 -15.04 10.15
N PRO A 688 -18.01 -14.92 8.82
CA PRO A 688 -17.45 -15.92 7.90
C PRO A 688 -15.99 -16.30 8.15
N ASP A 689 -15.16 -15.38 8.67
CA ASP A 689 -13.75 -15.65 8.99
C ASP A 689 -13.60 -16.59 10.20
N MET A 690 -14.64 -16.77 11.02
CA MET A 690 -14.65 -17.71 12.15
C MET A 690 -14.65 -19.18 11.72
N LYS A 691 -14.86 -19.49 10.44
CA LYS A 691 -14.71 -20.87 9.94
C LYS A 691 -13.29 -21.42 10.10
N HIS A 692 -12.32 -20.52 10.25
CA HIS A 692 -10.90 -20.83 10.37
C HIS A 692 -10.40 -20.87 11.83
N ILE A 693 -11.30 -20.72 12.81
CA ILE A 693 -10.99 -20.87 14.24
C ILE A 693 -11.80 -22.05 14.79
N SER A 694 -11.34 -22.64 15.90
CA SER A 694 -12.06 -23.73 16.53
C SER A 694 -13.29 -23.25 17.31
N ALA A 695 -14.18 -24.17 17.67
CA ALA A 695 -15.36 -23.89 18.47
C ALA A 695 -15.02 -23.40 19.88
N GLY A 696 -13.85 -23.76 20.42
CA GLY A 696 -13.36 -23.33 21.73
C GLY A 696 -13.25 -21.80 21.90
N PRO A 697 -12.42 -21.10 21.09
CA PRO A 697 -12.36 -19.64 21.09
C PRO A 697 -13.71 -18.97 20.84
N TYR A 698 -14.55 -19.55 19.98
CA TYR A 698 -15.90 -19.05 19.74
C TYR A 698 -16.82 -19.20 20.97
N PHE A 699 -16.78 -20.34 21.66
CA PHE A 699 -17.47 -20.56 22.93
C PHE A 699 -17.07 -19.50 23.96
N ARG A 700 -15.76 -19.26 24.12
CA ARG A 700 -15.23 -18.25 25.06
C ARG A 700 -15.61 -16.83 24.68
N LEU A 701 -15.71 -16.50 23.39
CA LEU A 701 -16.28 -15.23 22.93
C LEU A 701 -17.74 -15.10 23.37
N GLN A 702 -18.57 -16.11 23.12
CA GLN A 702 -19.98 -16.10 23.52
C GLN A 702 -20.13 -16.01 25.05
N GLU A 703 -19.31 -16.74 25.80
CA GLU A 703 -19.24 -16.67 27.26
C GLU A 703 -18.91 -15.24 27.72
N SER A 704 -17.93 -14.58 27.09
CA SER A 704 -17.54 -13.20 27.41
C SER A 704 -18.67 -12.18 27.20
N ILE A 705 -19.47 -12.35 26.14
CA ILE A 705 -20.61 -11.48 25.82
C ILE A 705 -21.75 -11.70 26.82
N ARG A 706 -22.02 -12.96 27.21
CA ARG A 706 -23.07 -13.26 28.19
C ARG A 706 -22.74 -12.69 29.57
N PHE A 707 -21.48 -12.81 30.01
CA PHE A 707 -21.07 -12.29 31.31
C PHE A 707 -21.15 -10.76 31.39
N SER A 708 -20.84 -10.03 30.32
CA SER A 708 -20.95 -8.56 30.32
C SER A 708 -22.39 -8.06 30.43
N GLN A 709 -23.37 -8.87 30.03
CA GLN A 709 -24.81 -8.56 30.13
C GLN A 709 -25.42 -8.92 31.49
N SER A 710 -24.71 -9.68 32.32
CA SER A 710 -25.17 -10.06 33.66
C SER A 710 -24.88 -8.95 34.69
N SER A 711 -25.71 -8.84 35.73
CA SER A 711 -25.59 -7.83 36.80
C SER A 711 -24.33 -7.97 37.69
N TRP A 712 -23.49 -8.99 37.45
CA TRP A 712 -22.24 -9.29 38.16
C TRP A 712 -20.99 -8.81 37.40
N GLY A 713 -21.11 -7.67 36.69
CA GLY A 713 -20.18 -7.18 35.68
C GLY A 713 -18.71 -7.08 36.12
N GLN A 714 -17.94 -8.13 35.82
CA GLN A 714 -16.52 -8.10 35.47
C GLN A 714 -16.15 -9.43 34.82
N LEU A 715 -15.46 -9.40 33.67
CA LEU A 715 -14.82 -10.59 33.10
C LEU A 715 -14.00 -11.29 34.18
N LYS A 716 -14.15 -12.61 34.39
CA LYS A 716 -13.27 -13.40 35.26
C LYS A 716 -11.82 -13.04 34.94
N ALA A 717 -11.08 -12.51 35.93
CA ALA A 717 -9.66 -12.20 35.76
C ALA A 717 -8.92 -13.48 35.31
N GLY A 718 -8.33 -13.46 34.12
CA GLY A 718 -7.61 -14.61 33.56
C GLY A 718 -8.33 -15.41 32.47
N LEU A 719 -9.46 -14.94 31.91
CA LEU A 719 -10.04 -15.54 30.70
C LEU A 719 -9.09 -15.38 29.50
N THR A 720 -8.58 -16.49 29.00
CA THR A 720 -7.77 -16.58 27.78
C THR A 720 -8.60 -17.13 26.63
N PHE A 721 -8.48 -16.56 25.43
CA PHE A 721 -9.31 -16.92 24.27
C PHE A 721 -8.66 -18.01 23.42
N LEU A 722 -7.34 -18.01 23.27
CA LEU A 722 -6.62 -18.93 22.39
C LEU A 722 -6.26 -20.25 23.05
N ARG A 723 -6.10 -20.23 24.38
CA ARG A 723 -5.81 -21.41 25.18
C ARG A 723 -6.84 -21.50 26.29
N PRO A 724 -7.34 -22.70 26.64
CA PRO A 724 -8.18 -22.85 27.82
C PRO A 724 -7.38 -22.42 29.05
N GLY A 725 -7.86 -21.39 29.77
CA GLY A 725 -7.24 -20.99 31.03
C GLY A 725 -7.37 -22.11 32.05
N LEU A 726 -6.38 -22.27 32.94
CA LEU A 726 -6.34 -23.28 34.02
C LEU A 726 -7.62 -23.37 34.88
N CYS A 727 -8.49 -22.35 34.80
CA CYS A 727 -9.74 -22.24 35.56
C CYS A 727 -10.97 -22.87 34.88
N ALA A 728 -10.85 -23.35 33.63
CA ALA A 728 -11.89 -24.08 32.88
C ALA A 728 -11.64 -25.60 32.82
N LEU A 729 -10.71 -26.09 33.65
CA LEU A 729 -10.37 -27.50 33.74
C LEU A 729 -11.08 -28.08 34.98
N ASP A 730 -12.13 -28.88 34.78
CA ASP A 730 -12.73 -29.66 35.86
C ASP A 730 -11.69 -30.62 36.48
N ALA A 731 -11.97 -31.13 37.68
CA ALA A 731 -11.13 -32.10 38.39
C ALA A 731 -10.77 -33.34 37.53
N GLU A 732 -11.53 -33.64 36.48
CA GLU A 732 -11.29 -34.67 35.47
C GLU A 732 -10.03 -34.40 34.60
N GLN A 733 -9.66 -33.14 34.34
CA GLN A 733 -8.51 -32.84 33.48
C GLN A 733 -7.15 -32.87 34.17
N LYS A 734 -7.10 -33.00 35.50
CA LYS A 734 -5.84 -33.35 36.20
C LYS A 734 -5.38 -34.78 35.86
N VAL A 735 -6.25 -35.61 35.29
CA VAL A 735 -5.97 -36.97 34.83
C VAL A 735 -5.54 -37.00 33.35
N LEU A 736 -5.88 -35.97 32.55
CA LEU A 736 -5.69 -35.96 31.09
C LEU A 736 -4.23 -35.79 30.61
N ILE A 737 -3.29 -35.44 31.51
CA ILE A 737 -1.83 -35.49 31.24
C ILE A 737 -1.25 -36.88 31.59
N ARG A 738 -1.98 -37.74 32.31
CA ARG A 738 -1.49 -39.05 32.81
C ARG A 738 -1.74 -40.24 31.88
N HIS A 739 -2.56 -40.11 30.83
CA HIS A 739 -2.91 -41.24 29.92
C HIS A 739 -2.16 -41.26 28.59
N LYS A 740 -0.87 -40.93 28.59
CA LYS A 740 0.03 -41.60 27.64
C LYS A 740 0.49 -42.88 28.33
N LEU A 741 0.04 -44.04 27.84
CA LEU A 741 0.82 -45.26 28.08
C LEU A 741 2.26 -44.90 27.66
N SER A 742 3.21 -45.03 28.59
CA SER A 742 4.60 -44.80 28.24
C SER A 742 4.97 -45.73 27.08
N PRO A 743 5.93 -45.37 26.21
CA PRO A 743 6.41 -46.26 25.16
C PRO A 743 6.68 -47.70 25.66
N ALA A 744 7.17 -47.83 26.89
CA ALA A 744 7.38 -49.10 27.58
C ALA A 744 6.07 -49.84 27.95
N ALA A 745 5.04 -49.11 28.42
CA ALA A 745 3.74 -49.67 28.76
C ALA A 745 2.95 -50.13 27.51
N CYS A 746 3.12 -49.46 26.37
CA CYS A 746 2.56 -49.89 25.09
C CYS A 746 3.12 -51.26 24.67
N LEU A 747 4.44 -51.44 24.79
CA LEU A 747 5.10 -52.71 24.46
C LEU A 747 4.73 -53.83 25.44
N SER A 748 4.65 -53.54 26.75
CA SER A 748 4.21 -54.54 27.74
C SER A 748 2.76 -54.98 27.51
N SER A 749 1.88 -54.04 27.15
CA SER A 749 0.48 -54.34 26.81
C SER A 749 0.37 -55.18 25.53
N TRP A 750 1.20 -54.89 24.52
CA TRP A 750 1.25 -55.68 23.29
C TRP A 750 1.75 -57.10 23.52
N THR A 751 2.84 -57.25 24.28
CA THR A 751 3.43 -58.57 24.59
C THR A 751 2.58 -59.40 25.54
N ALA A 752 1.75 -58.76 26.38
CA ALA A 752 0.75 -59.42 27.22
C ALA A 752 -0.58 -59.71 26.50
N SER A 753 -0.81 -59.17 25.30
CA SER A 753 -2.02 -59.46 24.52
C SER A 753 -1.95 -60.91 24.00
N ASP A 754 -3.08 -61.63 23.96
CA ASP A 754 -3.22 -63.01 23.42
C ASP A 754 -3.07 -63.07 21.88
N ILE A 755 -2.00 -62.47 21.36
CA ILE A 755 -1.54 -62.64 19.98
C ILE A 755 -1.23 -64.14 19.82
N PRO A 756 -1.54 -64.79 18.66
CA PRO A 756 -1.41 -66.23 18.50
C PRO A 756 -0.01 -66.78 18.87
N GLN A 757 0.20 -67.20 20.12
CA GLN A 757 1.52 -67.65 20.62
C GLN A 757 2.03 -68.93 19.96
N ARG A 758 1.17 -69.63 19.21
CA ARG A 758 1.51 -70.84 18.46
C ARG A 758 2.35 -70.57 17.20
N VAL A 759 2.38 -69.32 16.71
CA VAL A 759 3.19 -68.90 15.57
C VAL A 759 4.08 -67.74 16.04
N LYS A 760 5.39 -67.81 15.74
CA LYS A 760 6.29 -66.71 16.06
C LYS A 760 6.05 -65.54 15.09
N PRO A 761 5.96 -64.29 15.58
CA PRO A 761 5.93 -63.11 14.73
C PRO A 761 7.11 -63.11 13.75
N ASP A 762 6.85 -62.83 12.47
CA ASP A 762 7.81 -62.89 11.36
C ASP A 762 8.32 -61.51 10.92
N ARG A 763 7.70 -60.43 11.42
CA ARG A 763 8.09 -59.05 11.14
C ARG A 763 8.03 -58.19 12.41
N CYS A 764 8.66 -57.03 12.36
CA CYS A 764 8.55 -55.98 13.37
C CYS A 764 8.07 -54.69 12.72
N VAL A 765 7.26 -53.92 13.43
CA VAL A 765 6.88 -52.55 13.04
C VAL A 765 7.35 -51.57 14.11
N GLN A 766 7.89 -50.43 13.68
CA GLN A 766 8.42 -49.41 14.58
C GLN A 766 7.55 -48.15 14.52
N SER A 767 7.11 -47.65 15.67
CA SER A 767 6.42 -46.36 15.78
C SER A 767 7.37 -45.18 15.68
N PHE A 768 6.82 -43.99 15.43
CA PHE A 768 7.57 -42.72 15.37
C PHE A 768 8.39 -42.42 16.64
N ASP A 769 7.87 -42.78 17.82
CA ASP A 769 8.53 -42.64 19.11
C ASP A 769 9.47 -43.81 19.47
N GLY A 770 9.79 -44.68 18.49
CA GLY A 770 10.86 -45.67 18.58
C GLY A 770 10.47 -47.02 19.19
N VAL A 771 9.19 -47.31 19.41
CA VAL A 771 8.72 -48.60 19.95
C VAL A 771 8.58 -49.63 18.84
N THR A 772 9.20 -50.79 19.02
CA THR A 772 9.15 -51.90 18.05
C THR A 772 8.16 -52.96 18.50
N PHE A 773 7.10 -53.18 17.72
CA PHE A 773 6.07 -54.18 17.96
C PHE A 773 6.31 -55.42 17.07
N PRO A 774 6.46 -56.63 17.65
CA PRO A 774 6.51 -57.87 16.86
C PRO A 774 5.12 -58.20 16.29
N VAL A 775 5.04 -58.50 15.00
CA VAL A 775 3.79 -58.72 14.27
C VAL A 775 3.87 -59.88 13.26
N HIS A 776 2.72 -60.40 12.87
CA HIS A 776 2.49 -61.37 11.81
C HIS A 776 2.13 -60.63 10.52
N SER A 777 3.01 -60.71 9.51
CA SER A 777 2.82 -60.08 8.20
C SER A 777 1.48 -60.48 7.57
N VAL A 778 1.10 -61.76 7.67
CA VAL A 778 -0.15 -62.31 7.14
C VAL A 778 -1.38 -61.62 7.74
N VAL A 779 -1.38 -61.31 9.04
CA VAL A 779 -2.54 -60.67 9.71
C VAL A 779 -2.69 -59.23 9.24
N LEU A 780 -1.58 -58.50 9.10
CA LEU A 780 -1.56 -57.13 8.59
C LEU A 780 -2.00 -57.06 7.12
N SER A 781 -1.52 -57.99 6.28
CA SER A 781 -1.91 -58.06 4.87
C SER A 781 -3.39 -58.37 4.67
N LEU A 782 -3.97 -59.23 5.52
CA LEU A 782 -5.43 -59.51 5.50
C LEU A 782 -6.26 -58.33 6.01
N ALA A 783 -5.72 -57.54 6.95
CA ALA A 783 -6.41 -56.39 7.51
C ALA A 783 -6.40 -55.18 6.57
N SER A 784 -5.39 -55.04 5.71
CA SER A 784 -5.25 -53.90 4.80
C SER A 784 -4.36 -54.18 3.58
N PRO A 785 -4.80 -53.77 2.37
CA PRO A 785 -3.97 -53.80 1.17
C PRO A 785 -2.81 -52.79 1.19
N ILE A 786 -2.92 -51.71 1.99
CA ILE A 786 -1.84 -50.72 2.14
C ILE A 786 -0.73 -51.28 3.03
N LEU A 787 -1.11 -51.92 4.14
CA LEU A 787 -0.14 -52.56 5.03
C LEU A 787 0.58 -53.72 4.32
N GLN A 788 -0.12 -54.46 3.45
CA GLN A 788 0.51 -55.45 2.57
C GLN A 788 1.60 -54.81 1.68
N ALA A 789 1.27 -53.73 0.96
CA ALA A 789 2.22 -53.05 0.09
C ALA A 789 3.44 -52.50 0.87
N MET A 790 3.23 -51.99 2.08
CA MET A 790 4.31 -51.52 2.96
C MET A 790 5.22 -52.65 3.46
N LEU A 791 4.72 -53.88 3.58
CA LEU A 791 5.49 -55.05 3.98
C LEU A 791 6.29 -55.67 2.82
N ASP A 792 5.83 -55.46 1.58
CA ASP A 792 6.40 -55.97 0.34
C ASP A 792 7.52 -55.09 -0.25
N ASP A 793 7.68 -53.84 0.22
CA ASP A 793 8.74 -52.92 -0.24
C ASP A 793 10.12 -53.33 0.32
N VAL A 794 10.92 -54.04 -0.50
CA VAL A 794 12.22 -54.66 -0.15
C VAL A 794 13.38 -53.65 -0.11
N SER A 795 13.10 -52.35 -0.09
CA SER A 795 14.13 -51.29 -0.16
C SER A 795 14.78 -50.92 1.19
N PHE A 796 14.28 -51.44 2.32
CA PHE A 796 14.89 -51.20 3.64
C PHE A 796 15.59 -52.46 4.17
N SER A 797 16.92 -52.41 4.23
CA SER A 797 17.80 -53.44 4.84
C SER A 797 17.75 -53.47 6.39
N GLY A 798 16.71 -52.90 7.01
CA GLY A 798 16.48 -52.89 8.46
C GLY A 798 15.33 -53.83 8.85
N THR A 799 15.47 -54.54 9.96
CA THR A 799 14.54 -55.57 10.45
C THR A 799 13.13 -55.09 10.86
N SER A 800 12.76 -53.82 10.67
CA SER A 800 11.45 -53.27 11.06
C SER A 800 10.87 -52.28 10.04
N VAL A 801 9.55 -52.32 9.81
CA VAL A 801 8.82 -51.35 8.97
C VAL A 801 8.39 -50.15 9.81
N PHE A 802 8.71 -48.94 9.36
CA PHE A 802 8.44 -47.71 10.11
C PHE A 802 7.01 -47.17 9.89
N PHE A 803 6.37 -46.73 10.97
CA PHE A 803 5.06 -46.09 10.97
C PHE A 803 5.17 -44.66 11.53
N PRO A 804 4.59 -43.65 10.86
CA PRO A 804 4.57 -42.26 11.32
C PRO A 804 3.73 -42.07 12.59
N GLU A 805 2.90 -43.04 12.97
CA GLU A 805 2.12 -43.00 14.20
C GLU A 805 3.00 -43.22 15.44
N PRO A 806 2.76 -42.46 16.53
CA PRO A 806 3.35 -42.76 17.82
C PRO A 806 2.76 -44.06 18.42
N SER A 807 3.50 -44.69 19.34
CA SER A 807 3.18 -46.01 19.90
C SER A 807 1.77 -46.11 20.50
N TYR A 808 1.25 -45.02 21.08
CA TYR A 808 -0.08 -44.98 21.67
C TYR A 808 -1.21 -45.03 20.62
N VAL A 809 -0.98 -44.62 19.36
CA VAL A 809 -1.94 -44.78 18.25
C VAL A 809 -1.68 -46.08 17.48
N LEU A 810 -0.42 -46.49 17.36
CA LEU A 810 -0.06 -47.71 16.64
C LEU A 810 -0.53 -48.98 17.35
N LEU A 811 -0.44 -49.06 18.68
CA LEU A 811 -0.93 -50.21 19.46
C LEU A 811 -2.42 -50.54 19.23
N PRO A 812 -3.37 -49.61 19.43
CA PRO A 812 -4.79 -49.87 19.18
C PRO A 812 -5.09 -50.15 17.71
N LEU A 813 -4.35 -49.53 16.77
CA LEU A 813 -4.44 -49.81 15.33
C LEU A 813 -4.07 -51.28 15.04
N LEU A 814 -2.98 -51.76 15.63
CA LEU A 814 -2.59 -53.18 15.53
C LEU A 814 -3.65 -54.08 16.17
N ARG A 815 -4.22 -53.72 17.31
CA ARG A 815 -5.33 -54.49 17.91
C ARG A 815 -6.53 -54.62 16.95
N LEU A 816 -6.85 -53.58 16.18
CA LEU A 816 -7.91 -53.66 15.15
C LEU A 816 -7.56 -54.67 14.05
N CYS A 817 -6.31 -54.71 13.59
CA CYS A 817 -5.86 -55.69 12.59
C CYS A 817 -6.00 -57.14 13.10
N TYR A 818 -5.75 -57.36 14.39
CA TYR A 818 -5.82 -58.69 15.02
C TYR A 818 -7.21 -59.05 15.56
N GLY A 819 -8.19 -58.14 15.47
CA GLY A 819 -9.51 -58.34 16.06
C GLY A 819 -9.49 -58.43 17.60
N LEU A 820 -8.48 -57.82 18.24
CA LEU A 820 -8.33 -57.80 19.69
C LEU A 820 -9.20 -56.69 20.31
N PRO A 821 -9.73 -56.89 21.53
CA PRO A 821 -10.50 -55.87 22.22
C PRO A 821 -9.65 -54.61 22.43
N GLN A 822 -10.26 -53.45 22.20
CA GLN A 822 -9.67 -52.17 22.55
C GLN A 822 -9.63 -52.08 24.08
N GLY A 823 -8.47 -51.76 24.65
CA GLY A 823 -8.30 -51.69 26.10
C GLY A 823 -9.05 -50.48 26.64
N ASN A 824 -10.29 -50.68 27.08
CA ASN A 824 -11.08 -49.67 27.77
C ASN A 824 -10.92 -49.88 29.27
N GLU A 825 -9.85 -49.38 29.88
CA GLU A 825 -9.69 -49.53 31.32
C GLU A 825 -10.46 -48.47 32.13
N ASP A 826 -10.84 -47.29 31.59
CA ASP A 826 -11.42 -46.23 32.45
C ASP A 826 -12.67 -45.49 31.91
N GLY A 827 -13.28 -45.89 30.80
CA GLY A 827 -14.57 -45.34 30.38
C GLY A 827 -14.60 -43.86 29.96
N GLU A 828 -13.45 -43.19 29.82
CA GLU A 828 -13.34 -41.83 29.27
C GLU A 828 -12.87 -41.82 27.81
N LEU A 829 -13.65 -41.14 26.94
CA LEU A 829 -13.39 -41.07 25.50
C LEU A 829 -12.52 -39.83 25.19
N ASN A 830 -11.22 -40.02 24.96
CA ASN A 830 -10.33 -38.95 24.52
C ASN A 830 -10.52 -38.64 23.02
N ILE A 831 -10.94 -37.41 22.69
CA ILE A 831 -11.26 -36.98 21.33
C ILE A 831 -10.06 -37.04 20.39
N SER A 832 -8.95 -36.39 20.73
CA SER A 832 -7.76 -36.33 19.87
C SER A 832 -7.20 -37.73 19.60
N TYR A 833 -7.16 -38.57 20.64
CA TYR A 833 -6.78 -39.97 20.52
C TYR A 833 -7.70 -40.76 19.58
N PHE A 834 -9.01 -40.67 19.79
CA PHE A 834 -10.01 -41.41 19.01
C PHE A 834 -10.00 -40.98 17.54
N VAL A 835 -9.93 -39.68 17.28
CA VAL A 835 -9.85 -39.11 15.93
C VAL A 835 -8.57 -39.55 15.22
N ASN A 836 -7.42 -39.49 15.89
CA ASN A 836 -6.15 -39.94 15.31
C ASN A 836 -6.17 -41.45 15.00
N LEU A 837 -6.74 -42.27 15.87
CA LEU A 837 -6.92 -43.71 15.62
C LEU A 837 -7.82 -43.98 14.42
N VAL A 838 -8.97 -43.29 14.30
CA VAL A 838 -9.87 -43.44 13.14
C VAL A 838 -9.18 -42.99 11.86
N ARG A 839 -8.48 -41.85 11.88
CA ARG A 839 -7.76 -41.32 10.70
C ARG A 839 -6.64 -42.25 10.26
N SER A 840 -5.87 -42.81 11.18
CA SER A 840 -4.86 -43.83 10.85
C SER A 840 -5.53 -45.10 10.30
N ALA A 841 -6.63 -45.57 10.89
CA ALA A 841 -7.37 -46.71 10.34
C ALA A 841 -7.92 -46.46 8.93
N GLN A 842 -8.39 -45.24 8.64
CA GLN A 842 -8.80 -44.81 7.30
C GLN A 842 -7.62 -44.72 6.33
N MET A 843 -6.52 -44.10 6.76
CA MET A 843 -5.28 -43.95 5.99
C MET A 843 -4.76 -45.31 5.54
N TYR A 844 -4.74 -46.29 6.45
CA TYR A 844 -4.34 -47.66 6.14
C TYR A 844 -5.49 -48.52 5.63
N LYS A 845 -6.68 -48.00 5.29
CA LYS A 845 -7.82 -48.76 4.76
C LYS A 845 -8.21 -50.01 5.58
N ILE A 846 -8.19 -49.93 6.91
CA ILE A 846 -8.64 -50.99 7.82
C ILE A 846 -10.17 -50.87 8.00
N SER A 847 -10.95 -51.20 6.97
CA SER A 847 -12.39 -50.88 6.91
C SER A 847 -13.23 -51.44 8.07
N LYS A 848 -13.03 -52.72 8.44
CA LYS A 848 -13.73 -53.34 9.58
C LYS A 848 -13.40 -52.67 10.91
N GLY A 849 -12.18 -52.13 11.04
CA GLY A 849 -11.75 -51.38 12.21
C GLY A 849 -12.47 -50.03 12.31
N VAL A 850 -12.63 -49.32 11.19
CA VAL A 850 -13.39 -48.06 11.13
C VAL A 850 -14.86 -48.27 11.52
N ASP A 851 -15.50 -49.34 11.04
CA ASP A 851 -16.89 -49.66 11.39
C ASP A 851 -17.05 -50.02 12.88
N LEU A 852 -16.10 -50.78 13.45
CA LEU A 852 -16.09 -51.10 14.89
C LEU A 852 -15.96 -49.83 15.74
N LEU A 853 -15.05 -48.93 15.37
CA LEU A 853 -14.88 -47.65 16.05
C LEU A 853 -16.14 -46.78 15.93
N ARG A 854 -16.80 -46.75 14.74
CA ARG A 854 -18.07 -46.03 14.54
C ARG A 854 -19.17 -46.54 15.47
N ASN A 855 -19.36 -47.86 15.56
CA ASN A 855 -20.36 -48.46 16.45
C ASN A 855 -20.04 -48.19 17.93
N THR A 856 -18.75 -48.21 18.30
CA THR A 856 -18.30 -47.87 19.66
C THR A 856 -18.64 -46.43 20.01
N LEU A 857 -18.42 -45.49 19.09
CA LEU A 857 -18.76 -44.08 19.28
C LEU A 857 -20.28 -43.86 19.39
N GLN A 858 -21.08 -44.56 18.58
CA GLN A 858 -22.56 -44.49 18.61
C GLN A 858 -23.13 -44.92 19.97
N ALA A 859 -22.52 -45.90 20.64
CA ALA A 859 -22.98 -46.35 21.96
C ALA A 859 -22.94 -45.25 23.03
N PHE A 860 -22.08 -44.22 22.87
CA PHE A 860 -21.95 -43.11 23.81
C PHE A 860 -22.94 -41.96 23.56
N ILE A 861 -23.78 -42.01 22.51
CA ILE A 861 -24.72 -40.91 22.18
C ILE A 861 -25.65 -40.59 23.37
N GLN A 862 -26.12 -41.60 24.10
CA GLN A 862 -27.06 -41.38 25.21
C GLN A 862 -26.39 -40.81 26.46
N THR A 863 -25.12 -41.14 26.69
CA THR A 863 -24.38 -40.74 27.90
C THR A 863 -23.58 -39.46 27.73
N ARG A 864 -23.06 -39.19 26.51
CA ARG A 864 -22.17 -38.05 26.21
C ARG A 864 -22.48 -37.44 24.83
N PRO A 865 -23.72 -36.99 24.57
CA PRO A 865 -24.16 -36.60 23.23
C PRO A 865 -23.35 -35.45 22.62
N LEU A 866 -22.95 -34.45 23.42
CA LEU A 866 -22.20 -33.28 22.94
C LEU A 866 -20.76 -33.64 22.50
N SER A 867 -20.09 -34.53 23.25
CA SER A 867 -18.75 -35.00 22.86
C SER A 867 -18.81 -35.85 21.59
N VAL A 868 -19.80 -36.74 21.49
CA VAL A 868 -20.01 -37.57 20.29
C VAL A 868 -20.33 -36.71 19.07
N TYR A 869 -21.12 -35.64 19.23
CA TYR A 869 -21.44 -34.71 18.15
C TYR A 869 -20.18 -34.10 17.52
N PHE A 870 -19.28 -33.54 18.34
CA PHE A 870 -18.05 -32.92 17.83
C PHE A 870 -17.08 -33.94 17.22
N ILE A 871 -16.94 -35.12 17.84
CA ILE A 871 -16.08 -36.19 17.28
C ILE A 871 -16.62 -36.65 15.93
N ALA A 872 -17.93 -36.93 15.83
CA ALA A 872 -18.56 -37.37 14.60
C ALA A 872 -18.50 -36.31 13.49
N ALA A 873 -18.68 -35.03 13.84
CA ALA A 873 -18.54 -33.91 12.91
C ALA A 873 -17.08 -33.77 12.39
N SER A 874 -16.08 -33.97 13.26
CA SER A 874 -14.65 -33.93 12.86
C SER A 874 -14.22 -35.07 11.93
N LEU A 875 -15.00 -36.16 11.92
CA LEU A 875 -14.80 -37.37 11.13
C LEU A 875 -15.76 -37.46 9.93
N GLU A 876 -16.59 -36.43 9.71
CA GLU A 876 -17.59 -36.38 8.63
C GLU A 876 -18.60 -37.56 8.66
N TRP A 877 -18.92 -38.07 9.85
CA TRP A 877 -19.91 -39.13 10.02
C TRP A 877 -21.31 -38.53 10.21
N GLU A 878 -21.98 -38.22 9.10
CA GLU A 878 -23.26 -37.48 9.09
C GLU A 878 -24.35 -38.12 9.95
N GLU A 879 -24.58 -39.43 9.84
CA GLU A 879 -25.65 -40.10 10.61
C GLU A 879 -25.40 -40.07 12.12
N VAL A 880 -24.15 -40.29 12.53
CA VAL A 880 -23.75 -40.23 13.95
C VAL A 880 -23.86 -38.79 14.46
N THR A 881 -23.44 -37.82 13.65
CA THR A 881 -23.53 -36.38 13.94
C THR A 881 -24.98 -35.97 14.15
N ARG A 882 -25.91 -36.38 13.27
CA ARG A 882 -27.34 -36.07 13.38
C ARG A 882 -27.99 -36.70 14.61
N GLY A 883 -27.67 -37.97 14.88
CA GLY A 883 -28.13 -38.68 16.09
C GLY A 883 -27.67 -37.99 17.37
N ALA A 884 -26.38 -37.61 17.41
CA ALA A 884 -25.79 -36.90 18.54
C ALA A 884 -26.32 -35.46 18.70
N ALA A 885 -26.58 -34.73 17.62
CA ALA A 885 -27.19 -33.40 17.67
C ALA A 885 -28.60 -33.44 18.28
N THR A 886 -29.40 -34.43 17.86
CA THR A 886 -30.76 -34.64 18.40
C THR A 886 -30.71 -34.96 19.89
N ALA A 887 -29.85 -35.91 20.28
CA ALA A 887 -29.67 -36.27 21.69
C ALA A 887 -29.14 -35.09 22.52
N THR A 888 -28.27 -34.26 21.95
CA THR A 888 -27.73 -33.04 22.60
C THR A 888 -28.85 -32.03 22.88
N ALA A 889 -29.72 -31.78 21.91
CA ALA A 889 -30.86 -30.86 22.08
C ALA A 889 -31.87 -31.35 23.14
N GLN A 890 -32.00 -32.67 23.30
CA GLN A 890 -32.86 -33.28 24.33
C GLN A 890 -32.23 -33.27 25.73
N HIS A 891 -30.90 -33.42 25.80
CA HIS A 891 -30.18 -33.59 27.06
C HIS A 891 -29.82 -32.27 27.75
N TYR A 892 -29.51 -31.21 26.99
CA TYR A 892 -29.04 -29.93 27.54
C TYR A 892 -30.05 -28.80 27.37
N GLN A 893 -30.55 -28.25 28.50
CA GLN A 893 -31.42 -27.07 28.50
C GLN A 893 -30.69 -25.75 28.22
N GLN A 894 -29.41 -25.65 28.63
CA GLN A 894 -28.56 -24.47 28.43
C GLN A 894 -27.27 -24.88 27.71
N LEU A 895 -27.40 -25.35 26.46
CA LEU A 895 -26.27 -25.80 25.65
C LEU A 895 -25.15 -24.75 25.53
N LYS A 896 -25.51 -23.47 25.53
CA LYS A 896 -24.56 -22.35 25.44
C LYS A 896 -23.57 -22.27 26.61
N ASP A 897 -23.87 -22.91 27.75
CA ASP A 897 -23.04 -22.89 28.97
C ASP A 897 -22.29 -24.20 29.22
N VAL A 898 -22.36 -25.16 28.29
CA VAL A 898 -21.68 -26.46 28.40
C VAL A 898 -20.48 -26.48 27.47
N TYR A 899 -19.28 -26.58 28.05
CA TYR A 899 -18.03 -26.73 27.32
C TYR A 899 -17.56 -28.19 27.33
N VAL A 900 -17.00 -28.65 26.21
CA VAL A 900 -16.29 -29.93 26.13
C VAL A 900 -14.98 -29.73 25.39
N SER A 901 -13.93 -30.46 25.78
CA SER A 901 -12.60 -30.29 25.16
C SER A 901 -12.60 -30.54 23.65
N ALA A 902 -13.56 -31.32 23.12
CA ALA A 902 -13.74 -31.57 21.69
C ALA A 902 -13.92 -30.28 20.87
N MET A 903 -14.40 -29.21 21.52
CA MET A 903 -14.60 -27.91 20.88
C MET A 903 -13.28 -27.27 20.41
N GLU A 904 -12.13 -27.64 21.00
CA GLU A 904 -10.83 -27.11 20.55
C GLU A 904 -10.40 -27.69 19.19
N ASP A 905 -10.93 -28.85 18.80
CA ASP A 905 -10.48 -29.62 17.64
C ASP A 905 -11.42 -29.51 16.41
N VAL A 906 -12.55 -28.81 16.54
CA VAL A 906 -13.57 -28.66 15.49
C VAL A 906 -13.76 -27.19 15.11
N PRO A 907 -14.11 -26.88 13.84
CA PRO A 907 -14.38 -25.50 13.42
C PRO A 907 -15.54 -24.85 14.19
N ALA A 908 -15.47 -23.54 14.39
CA ALA A 908 -16.52 -22.78 15.09
C ALA A 908 -17.89 -22.87 14.41
N SER A 909 -17.93 -23.06 13.09
CA SER A 909 -19.17 -23.30 12.34
C SER A 909 -19.97 -24.49 12.88
N VAL A 910 -19.29 -25.56 13.30
CA VAL A 910 -19.93 -26.77 13.83
C VAL A 910 -20.69 -26.45 15.11
N TYR A 911 -20.10 -25.69 16.03
CA TYR A 911 -20.77 -25.29 17.27
C TYR A 911 -21.86 -24.25 17.01
N TYR A 912 -21.61 -23.27 16.14
CA TYR A 912 -22.63 -22.29 15.73
C TYR A 912 -23.88 -22.97 15.15
N ASN A 913 -23.70 -23.92 14.23
CA ASN A 913 -24.82 -24.67 13.63
C ASN A 913 -25.61 -25.45 14.69
N LEU A 914 -24.92 -26.06 15.66
CA LEU A 914 -25.58 -26.75 16.77
C LEU A 914 -26.38 -25.80 17.67
N LEU A 915 -25.86 -24.59 17.93
CA LEU A 915 -26.56 -23.57 18.71
C LEU A 915 -27.82 -23.08 17.99
N VAL A 916 -27.71 -22.78 16.70
CA VAL A 916 -28.85 -22.39 15.84
C VAL A 916 -29.90 -23.50 15.83
N TYR A 917 -29.48 -24.76 15.62
CA TYR A 917 -30.37 -25.91 15.67
C TYR A 917 -31.09 -26.05 17.02
N ASN A 918 -30.35 -25.94 18.12
CA ASN A 918 -30.93 -26.04 19.46
C ASN A 918 -31.94 -24.91 19.72
N GLN A 919 -31.65 -23.69 19.26
CA GLN A 919 -32.55 -22.55 19.37
C GLN A 919 -33.83 -22.75 18.54
N GLU A 920 -33.71 -23.24 17.29
CA GLU A 920 -34.86 -23.54 16.43
C GLU A 920 -35.74 -24.65 17.03
N VAL A 921 -35.12 -25.73 17.53
CA VAL A 921 -35.81 -26.81 18.24
C VAL A 921 -36.56 -26.26 19.46
N THR A 922 -35.87 -25.49 20.30
CA THR A 922 -36.46 -24.91 21.51
C THR A 922 -37.61 -23.96 21.19
N THR A 923 -37.45 -23.09 20.19
CA THR A 923 -38.48 -22.13 19.77
C THR A 923 -39.70 -22.83 19.17
N THR A 924 -39.46 -23.84 18.33
CA THR A 924 -40.53 -24.64 17.70
C THR A 924 -41.36 -25.37 18.75
N VAL A 925 -40.70 -26.05 19.69
CA VAL A 925 -41.37 -26.74 20.80
C VAL A 925 -42.11 -25.74 21.68
N GLN A 926 -41.48 -24.62 22.06
CA GLN A 926 -42.12 -23.59 22.89
C GLN A 926 -43.35 -22.99 22.18
N THR A 927 -43.30 -22.75 20.87
CA THR A 927 -44.44 -22.23 20.09
C THR A 927 -45.61 -23.21 20.09
N ILE A 928 -45.34 -24.51 19.95
CA ILE A 928 -46.39 -25.55 20.00
C ILE A 928 -46.99 -25.64 21.40
N VAL A 929 -46.16 -25.62 22.44
CA VAL A 929 -46.58 -25.63 23.84
C VAL A 929 -47.41 -24.38 24.17
N ASP A 930 -46.99 -23.20 23.72
CA ASP A 930 -47.69 -21.93 23.94
C ASP A 930 -49.02 -21.89 23.17
N LYS A 931 -49.05 -22.36 21.92
CA LYS A 931 -50.29 -22.50 21.13
C LYS A 931 -51.28 -23.43 21.81
N TYR A 932 -50.82 -24.60 22.27
CA TYR A 932 -51.64 -25.55 23.01
C TYR A 932 -52.16 -24.98 24.34
N SER A 933 -51.33 -24.19 25.03
CA SER A 933 -51.69 -23.50 26.28
C SER A 933 -52.73 -22.39 26.06
N THR A 934 -52.61 -21.64 24.95
CA THR A 934 -53.46 -20.50 24.60
C THR A 934 -54.83 -20.94 24.09
N GLU A 935 -54.89 -21.98 23.25
CA GLU A 935 -56.14 -22.56 22.72
C GLU A 935 -57.05 -23.13 23.82
N ARG A 936 -56.51 -23.44 25.02
CA ARG A 936 -57.26 -24.01 26.15
C ARG A 936 -57.58 -23.05 27.31
N GLN A 937 -57.29 -21.75 27.19
CA GLN A 937 -57.48 -20.77 28.28
C GLN A 937 -56.83 -21.20 29.62
N LEU A 938 -55.69 -21.89 29.59
CA LEU A 938 -54.96 -22.27 30.80
C LEU A 938 -54.15 -21.08 31.31
N SER A 939 -54.78 -20.21 32.09
CA SER A 939 -54.11 -19.11 32.78
C SER A 939 -53.14 -19.63 33.85
N ALA A 940 -51.93 -19.07 33.91
CA ALA A 940 -50.92 -19.36 34.93
C ALA A 940 -51.42 -19.15 36.38
N ALA A 941 -52.50 -18.37 36.58
CA ALA A 941 -53.14 -18.14 37.89
C ALA A 941 -53.96 -19.34 38.41
N SER A 942 -54.07 -20.43 37.64
CA SER A 942 -54.84 -21.63 38.01
C SER A 942 -54.03 -22.66 38.81
N TYR A 943 -52.72 -22.40 39.01
CA TYR A 943 -51.81 -23.27 39.75
C TYR A 943 -51.58 -22.69 41.16
N PRO A 944 -51.83 -23.44 42.25
CA PRO A 944 -51.52 -22.98 43.58
C PRO A 944 -50.00 -22.91 43.76
N GLU A 945 -49.50 -21.69 43.97
CA GLU A 945 -48.12 -21.43 44.36
C GLU A 945 -47.76 -22.16 45.67
N ASN A 946 -46.50 -22.65 45.71
CA ASN A 946 -45.68 -22.83 46.91
C ASN A 946 -46.29 -23.63 48.08
N ARG A 947 -46.14 -24.96 48.06
CA ARG A 947 -46.16 -25.78 49.30
C ARG A 947 -45.26 -27.03 49.29
N PHE A 948 -44.13 -27.06 48.59
CA PHE A 948 -43.09 -28.05 48.90
C PHE A 948 -41.71 -27.41 48.72
N GLY A 949 -41.12 -26.99 49.83
CA GLY A 949 -39.76 -26.47 49.85
C GLY A 949 -38.75 -27.61 49.71
N TYR A 950 -37.95 -27.57 48.65
CA TYR A 950 -36.58 -28.07 48.50
C TYR A 950 -36.04 -27.33 47.27
N GLY A 951 -34.93 -26.60 47.30
CA GLY A 951 -33.61 -27.03 47.75
C GLY A 951 -32.79 -27.34 46.48
N SER A 952 -31.77 -26.53 46.23
CA SER A 952 -30.77 -26.69 45.16
C SER A 952 -30.39 -28.15 44.84
N GLY A 953 -30.54 -28.58 43.59
CA GLY A 953 -29.98 -29.84 43.11
C GLY A 953 -30.74 -30.49 41.96
N VAL A 954 -30.08 -30.57 40.80
CA VAL A 954 -30.18 -31.59 39.73
C VAL A 954 -31.51 -32.35 39.64
N THR A 955 -32.32 -32.07 38.60
CA THR A 955 -33.17 -33.11 37.99
C THR A 955 -33.44 -32.84 36.51
N THR A 956 -33.27 -33.91 35.74
CA THR A 956 -33.11 -34.10 34.29
C THR A 956 -34.43 -34.16 33.50
N SER A 957 -34.34 -33.77 32.22
CA SER A 957 -35.21 -34.06 31.07
C SER A 957 -36.48 -33.22 30.82
N MET A 958 -36.72 -32.92 29.53
CA MET A 958 -37.96 -32.32 29.00
C MET A 958 -39.18 -33.26 29.15
N GLN A 959 -38.97 -34.58 29.20
CA GLN A 959 -40.01 -35.57 29.53
C GLN A 959 -40.65 -35.28 30.90
N LYS A 960 -39.89 -34.73 31.86
CA LYS A 960 -40.45 -34.37 33.18
C LYS A 960 -41.38 -33.16 33.18
N LYS A 961 -41.34 -32.28 32.17
CA LYS A 961 -42.37 -31.21 32.06
C LYS A 961 -43.72 -31.81 31.65
N THR A 962 -43.73 -32.77 30.73
CA THR A 962 -44.92 -33.53 30.35
C THR A 962 -45.39 -34.43 31.49
N GLU A 963 -44.48 -35.12 32.20
CA GLU A 963 -44.80 -35.90 33.40
C GLU A 963 -45.28 -35.02 34.56
N LYS A 964 -44.77 -33.81 34.78
CA LYS A 964 -45.28 -32.89 35.82
C LYS A 964 -46.65 -32.31 35.50
N VAL A 965 -46.95 -32.09 34.21
CA VAL A 965 -48.31 -31.80 33.76
C VAL A 965 -49.21 -33.02 34.02
N PHE A 966 -48.70 -34.22 33.78
CA PHE A 966 -49.35 -35.50 34.10
C PHE A 966 -49.57 -35.70 35.61
N GLU A 967 -48.58 -35.35 36.45
CA GLU A 967 -48.64 -35.46 37.91
C GLU A 967 -49.62 -34.42 38.48
N CYS A 968 -49.61 -33.19 37.97
CA CYS A 968 -50.60 -32.17 38.34
C CYS A 968 -52.03 -32.54 37.91
N LEU A 969 -52.20 -33.17 36.74
CA LEU A 969 -53.50 -33.67 36.27
C LEU A 969 -53.95 -34.91 37.04
N ALA A 970 -53.06 -35.88 37.31
CA ALA A 970 -53.34 -37.08 38.09
C ALA A 970 -53.61 -36.78 39.57
N THR A 971 -52.92 -35.79 40.16
CA THR A 971 -53.15 -35.36 41.55
C THR A 971 -54.46 -34.58 41.72
N ARG A 972 -54.93 -33.90 40.66
CA ARG A 972 -56.28 -33.31 40.60
C ARG A 972 -57.36 -34.39 40.50
N GLU A 973 -57.13 -35.44 39.71
CA GLU A 973 -58.05 -36.58 39.49
C GLU A 973 -58.20 -37.48 40.72
N LEU A 974 -57.17 -37.66 41.55
CA LEU A 974 -57.27 -38.42 42.82
C LEU A 974 -58.16 -37.74 43.87
N LYS A 975 -58.52 -36.46 43.70
CA LYS A 975 -59.26 -35.67 44.69
C LYS A 975 -60.75 -35.48 44.37
N TYR A 976 -61.20 -35.79 43.15
CA TYR A 976 -62.62 -35.67 42.76
C TYR A 976 -63.21 -37.02 42.34
N ARG A 977 -64.20 -37.45 43.12
CA ARG A 977 -64.82 -38.77 43.10
C ARG A 977 -65.44 -39.14 41.74
N GLY A 978 -65.01 -40.28 41.22
CA GLY A 978 -65.85 -41.33 40.63
C GLY A 978 -66.69 -40.95 39.40
N TYR A 979 -66.06 -40.84 38.23
CA TYR A 979 -66.71 -41.06 36.94
C TYR A 979 -65.73 -41.76 35.97
N ASN A 980 -66.28 -42.67 35.16
CA ASN A 980 -65.58 -43.37 34.07
C ASN A 980 -65.49 -42.47 32.82
N TYR A 981 -64.40 -42.63 32.07
CA TYR A 981 -63.95 -42.02 30.80
C TYR A 981 -62.99 -40.81 30.94
N SER A 982 -61.96 -40.66 30.09
CA SER A 982 -61.87 -41.12 28.70
C SER A 982 -60.43 -41.46 28.24
N SER A 983 -60.36 -42.32 27.23
CA SER A 983 -59.24 -42.44 26.28
C SER A 983 -58.81 -41.10 25.64
N SER A 984 -59.59 -40.01 25.78
CA SER A 984 -59.32 -38.73 25.11
C SER A 984 -58.13 -37.99 25.69
N LEU A 985 -57.86 -38.04 27.00
CA LEU A 985 -56.66 -37.41 27.58
C LEU A 985 -55.35 -38.11 27.15
N LEU A 986 -55.41 -39.43 26.99
CA LEU A 986 -54.31 -40.24 26.44
C LEU A 986 -54.14 -40.03 24.93
N GLU A 987 -55.23 -39.92 24.17
CA GLU A 987 -55.20 -39.53 22.76
C GLU A 987 -54.72 -38.07 22.57
N GLU A 988 -55.05 -37.17 23.50
CA GLU A 988 -54.61 -35.77 23.49
C GLU A 988 -53.13 -35.62 23.81
N SER A 989 -52.61 -36.39 24.79
CA SER A 989 -51.16 -36.49 25.03
C SER A 989 -50.46 -37.04 23.79
N ARG A 990 -50.97 -38.12 23.21
CA ARG A 990 -50.44 -38.70 21.96
C ARG A 990 -50.50 -37.71 20.79
N SER A 991 -51.50 -36.83 20.74
CA SER A 991 -51.65 -35.80 19.71
C SER A 991 -50.65 -34.64 19.88
N LEU A 992 -50.40 -34.20 21.12
CA LEU A 992 -49.35 -33.24 21.43
C LEU A 992 -47.96 -33.83 21.15
N ASP A 993 -47.73 -35.06 21.59
CA ASP A 993 -46.49 -35.80 21.33
C ASP A 993 -46.28 -35.99 19.82
N ALA A 994 -47.32 -36.37 19.06
CA ALA A 994 -47.26 -36.49 17.60
C ALA A 994 -47.02 -35.15 16.88
N SER A 995 -47.59 -34.04 17.39
CA SER A 995 -47.40 -32.71 16.82
C SER A 995 -45.96 -32.20 17.06
N ILE A 996 -45.42 -32.46 18.26
CA ILE A 996 -44.03 -32.18 18.59
C ILE A 996 -43.11 -33.07 17.75
N GLU A 997 -43.39 -34.37 17.62
CA GLU A 997 -42.60 -35.28 16.79
C GLU A 997 -42.59 -34.86 15.30
N THR A 998 -43.74 -34.43 14.76
CA THR A 998 -43.87 -33.95 13.38
C THR A 998 -43.07 -32.66 13.16
N ALA A 999 -43.20 -31.69 14.05
CA ALA A 999 -42.45 -30.43 13.95
C ALA A 999 -40.93 -30.63 14.14
N LEU A 1000 -40.53 -31.53 15.03
CA LEU A 1000 -39.13 -31.91 15.19
C LEU A 1000 -38.59 -32.66 13.95
N ALA A 1001 -39.43 -33.39 13.22
CA ALA A 1001 -39.05 -34.01 11.94
C ALA A 1001 -38.82 -32.96 10.83
N GLU A 1002 -39.60 -31.87 10.80
CA GLU A 1002 -39.39 -30.75 9.88
C GLU A 1002 -38.10 -29.97 10.17
N VAL A 1003 -37.79 -29.72 11.45
CA VAL A 1003 -36.51 -29.07 11.84
C VAL A 1003 -35.31 -29.99 11.52
N LYS A 1004 -35.46 -31.31 11.67
CA LYS A 1004 -34.43 -32.30 11.26
C LYS A 1004 -34.14 -32.26 9.75
N LEU A 1005 -35.13 -31.92 8.91
CA LEU A 1005 -35.00 -31.83 7.45
C LEU A 1005 -34.23 -30.58 6.98
N LYS A 1006 -34.21 -29.51 7.78
CA LYS A 1006 -33.41 -28.29 7.52
C LYS A 1006 -31.94 -28.41 7.91
N LEU A 1007 -31.59 -29.41 8.73
CA LEU A 1007 -30.23 -29.66 9.21
C LEU A 1007 -29.42 -30.56 8.26
N ALA A 1008 -30.09 -31.24 7.32
CA ALA A 1008 -29.49 -31.94 6.18
C ALA A 1008 -29.27 -30.95 5.03
#